data_AF-A0A177DYI7-F1
#
_entry.id   AF-A0A177DYI7-F1
#
_cell.length_a   1.000
_cell.length_b   1.000
_cell.length_c   1.000
_cell.angle_alpha   90.00
_cell.angle_beta   90.00
_cell.angle_gamma   90.00
#
_symmetry.space_group_name_H-M   'P 1'
#
loop_
_entity.id
_entity.type
_entity.pdbx_description
1 polymer ?
#
loop_
_entity_poly.entity_id
_entity_poly.type
_entity_poly.pdbx_seq_one_letter_code
_entity_poly.pdbx_strand_id
1 'polypeptide(L)'
;MAKVEGAPAHGAVAHLLPQTYKRLVSEWLEEDTPSFDYGGFVVGEEISEAKLLGKSEGIVAGVPFFDEVFRQLGCTVEWHVKEGASFQPVTHCATVRGPVRHLLLGERVALNTLARCSGIATKSNRLLTLLRGAGYPNILAGTRKTTPGFRLVEKYGMLVGGVDAHRVDLSAMTMLKDNHIVAAGSITNAVRAAKAAGGFAIKVEVECQSFDEADEAIAAGADIVMLDNFTPEGVQVAAKDLKDKWGRGTGDRKQFLVEVSGGLTEYNVEKYVCGDIDIVSTSSIHQGVPHVDFSLKIVPKSKKDDMRSRILITTVLAALSNAHEDHQSEGGQYTLTDDLTYKKFFSAFDFFDGPDPTKGFVKYQNQENAIKQGLVGYLEDTQSVFMGVDYTTKDTAGRASVRLESKKSWNHGLLVADIRHMPASQCGSWPAFWLLSSSADWPQGGEVDILEGVNDYESNSVTLHTTTGCMVDNSTSAGGGSGVAGDIEAAPFTGLMSTDDCDVAAPGQLKNVGCSIHAPEIMSGIQTGGSGNTDTGGAVPLPSYGTEFNKAQGGVYAMEWSTIGISVWFFPRESHGFTENFSSNTTLPDPSRWGTPIAHFSGSGCDFSERFRDLKIIFNIAFCGEWAGAERDKSCAKKTGVATCNQYVRDNPEVFKEAYWEVAGLKWFQKGATQKRAYTPVTNFKAQSE
;
A
#
# COMPACT_ATOMS: atom_id res chain seq x y z
N MET A 1 9.42 -29.85 17.32
CA MET A 1 8.02 -29.39 17.23
C MET A 1 7.85 -28.25 18.22
N ALA A 2 7.33 -27.11 17.80
CA ALA A 2 6.96 -26.05 18.74
C ALA A 2 5.95 -26.62 19.76
N LYS A 3 6.15 -26.34 21.04
CA LYS A 3 5.24 -26.79 22.09
C LYS A 3 3.93 -26.01 21.95
N VAL A 4 2.80 -26.71 21.98
CA VAL A 4 1.48 -26.08 22.02
C VAL A 4 1.30 -25.49 23.43
N GLU A 5 1.10 -24.17 23.51
CA GLU A 5 0.96 -23.41 24.77
C GLU A 5 -0.35 -22.60 24.74
N GLY A 6 -0.73 -22.04 25.90
CA GLY A 6 -1.94 -21.23 26.03
C GLY A 6 -3.23 -22.05 25.89
N ALA A 7 -4.34 -21.39 25.49
CA ALA A 7 -5.65 -22.04 25.34
C ALA A 7 -5.64 -23.30 24.43
N PRO A 8 -4.90 -23.35 23.31
CA PRO A 8 -4.80 -24.55 22.47
C PRO A 8 -4.27 -25.80 23.19
N ALA A 9 -3.52 -25.64 24.29
CA ALA A 9 -3.01 -26.77 25.07
C ALA A 9 -4.10 -27.47 25.91
N HIS A 10 -5.27 -26.83 26.06
CA HIS A 10 -6.36 -27.28 26.94
C HIS A 10 -7.64 -27.66 26.21
N GLY A 11 -7.75 -27.42 24.90
CA GLY A 11 -8.92 -27.78 24.11
C GLY A 11 -9.04 -26.97 22.82
N ALA A 12 -10.19 -27.10 22.16
CA ALA A 12 -10.51 -26.31 20.98
C ALA A 12 -10.86 -24.85 21.37
N VAL A 13 -10.07 -23.90 20.88
CA VAL A 13 -10.28 -22.46 21.13
C VAL A 13 -11.67 -22.00 20.67
N ALA A 14 -12.21 -22.59 19.61
CA ALA A 14 -13.56 -22.36 19.11
C ALA A 14 -14.67 -22.46 20.17
N HIS A 15 -14.48 -23.28 21.21
CA HIS A 15 -15.45 -23.43 22.29
C HIS A 15 -15.58 -22.19 23.19
N LEU A 16 -14.66 -21.23 23.10
CA LEU A 16 -14.71 -19.95 23.81
C LEU A 16 -15.54 -18.89 23.10
N LEU A 17 -15.92 -19.11 21.83
CA LEU A 17 -16.64 -18.11 21.05
C LEU A 17 -18.05 -17.86 21.63
N PRO A 18 -18.45 -16.58 21.81
CA PRO A 18 -19.79 -16.25 22.27
C PRO A 18 -20.80 -16.54 21.16
N GLN A 19 -22.02 -16.96 21.49
CA GLN A 19 -23.05 -17.30 20.48
C GLN A 19 -23.34 -16.17 19.48
N THR A 20 -23.05 -14.92 19.85
CA THR A 20 -23.21 -13.73 19.01
C THR A 20 -22.26 -13.69 17.81
N TYR A 21 -21.19 -14.49 17.75
CA TYR A 21 -20.23 -14.46 16.63
C TYR A 21 -20.89 -14.79 15.29
N LYS A 22 -21.92 -15.63 15.29
CA LYS A 22 -22.70 -15.99 14.09
C LYS A 22 -23.44 -14.78 13.49
N ARG A 23 -23.94 -13.89 14.35
CA ARG A 23 -24.59 -12.65 13.94
C ARG A 23 -23.60 -11.70 13.27
N LEU A 24 -22.36 -11.63 13.76
CA LEU A 24 -21.31 -10.83 13.11
C LEU A 24 -21.05 -11.31 11.68
N VAL A 25 -21.04 -12.63 11.46
CA VAL A 25 -20.89 -13.18 10.11
C VAL A 25 -22.05 -12.79 9.19
N SER A 26 -23.28 -12.75 9.71
CA SER A 26 -24.43 -12.24 8.95
C SER A 26 -24.25 -10.77 8.59
N GLU A 27 -23.81 -9.93 9.55
CA GLU A 27 -23.53 -8.50 9.30
C GLU A 27 -22.45 -8.30 8.23
N TRP A 28 -21.42 -9.15 8.20
CA TRP A 28 -20.37 -9.06 7.16
C TRP A 28 -20.86 -9.48 5.77
N LEU A 29 -21.75 -10.47 5.68
CA LEU A 29 -22.39 -10.84 4.41
C LEU A 29 -23.34 -9.75 3.92
N GLU A 30 -24.08 -9.11 4.83
CA GLU A 30 -24.95 -7.96 4.53
C GLU A 30 -24.13 -6.73 4.08
N GLU A 31 -22.98 -6.49 4.69
CA GLU A 31 -22.03 -5.44 4.28
C GLU A 31 -21.53 -5.65 2.85
N ASP A 32 -21.16 -6.87 2.48
CA ASP A 32 -20.54 -7.18 1.18
C ASP A 32 -21.57 -7.38 0.06
N THR A 33 -22.86 -7.57 0.39
CA THR A 33 -23.95 -7.66 -0.59
C THR A 33 -25.24 -7.04 -0.05
N PRO A 34 -25.29 -5.69 0.09
CA PRO A 34 -26.47 -5.00 0.64
C PRO A 34 -27.62 -4.86 -0.37
N SER A 35 -27.39 -5.19 -1.65
CA SER A 35 -28.37 -5.04 -2.73
C SER A 35 -28.48 -6.30 -3.58
N PHE A 36 -27.84 -6.34 -4.76
CA PHE A 36 -27.93 -7.47 -5.68
C PHE A 36 -26.55 -8.10 -5.93
N ASP A 37 -26.50 -9.43 -5.95
CA ASP A 37 -25.31 -10.20 -6.36
C ASP A 37 -25.38 -10.52 -7.87
N TYR A 38 -24.96 -9.56 -8.68
CA TYR A 38 -24.92 -9.73 -10.14
C TYR A 38 -23.91 -10.81 -10.58
N GLY A 39 -22.79 -10.95 -9.85
CA GLY A 39 -21.79 -11.98 -10.13
C GLY A 39 -22.35 -13.39 -9.93
N GLY A 40 -23.05 -13.61 -8.83
CA GLY A 40 -23.79 -14.84 -8.54
C GLY A 40 -24.86 -15.15 -9.58
N PHE A 41 -25.58 -14.13 -10.09
CA PHE A 41 -26.55 -14.33 -11.18
C PHE A 41 -25.89 -14.88 -12.44
N VAL A 42 -24.73 -14.34 -12.83
CA VAL A 42 -24.00 -14.77 -14.05
C VAL A 42 -23.55 -16.23 -13.97
N VAL A 43 -23.10 -16.68 -12.80
CA VAL A 43 -22.54 -18.04 -12.63
C VAL A 43 -23.59 -19.11 -12.31
N GLY A 44 -24.76 -18.71 -11.83
CA GLY A 44 -25.89 -19.61 -11.55
C GLY A 44 -25.72 -20.49 -10.30
N GLU A 45 -26.56 -21.53 -10.20
CA GLU A 45 -26.72 -22.35 -8.99
C GLU A 45 -26.05 -23.72 -9.04
N GLU A 46 -25.25 -24.01 -10.07
CA GLU A 46 -24.64 -25.32 -10.21
C GLU A 46 -23.72 -25.65 -9.04
N ILE A 47 -23.78 -26.88 -8.55
CA ILE A 47 -22.90 -27.35 -7.48
C ILE A 47 -21.46 -27.41 -8.01
N SER A 48 -20.56 -26.77 -7.29
CA SER A 48 -19.13 -26.72 -7.61
C SER A 48 -18.27 -26.96 -6.36
N GLU A 49 -16.97 -27.05 -6.59
CA GLU A 49 -15.94 -27.19 -5.56
C GLU A 49 -14.95 -26.03 -5.68
N ALA A 50 -14.54 -25.47 -4.53
CA ALA A 50 -13.50 -24.47 -4.45
C ALA A 50 -12.39 -24.91 -3.47
N LYS A 51 -11.13 -24.69 -3.86
CA LYS A 51 -9.95 -25.02 -3.04
C LYS A 51 -9.41 -23.77 -2.37
N LEU A 52 -9.36 -23.78 -1.04
CA LEU A 52 -8.68 -22.78 -0.24
C LEU A 52 -7.17 -23.07 -0.26
N LEU A 53 -6.39 -22.16 -0.85
CA LEU A 53 -4.95 -22.26 -0.98
C LEU A 53 -4.28 -21.19 -0.11
N GLY A 54 -3.45 -21.61 0.85
CA GLY A 54 -2.55 -20.74 1.58
C GLY A 54 -1.30 -20.43 0.72
N LYS A 55 -1.09 -19.14 0.44
CA LYS A 55 -0.11 -18.59 -0.52
C LYS A 55 1.04 -17.81 0.13
N SER A 56 0.94 -17.51 1.41
CA SER A 56 2.08 -17.10 2.25
C SER A 56 2.27 -18.11 3.39
N GLU A 57 3.45 -18.16 4.01
CA GLU A 57 3.60 -18.94 5.24
C GLU A 57 2.72 -18.36 6.36
N GLY A 58 2.26 -19.21 7.26
CA GLY A 58 1.45 -18.77 8.39
C GLY A 58 0.86 -19.91 9.21
N ILE A 59 0.07 -19.55 10.21
CA ILE A 59 -0.76 -20.43 11.03
C ILE A 59 -2.21 -20.28 10.59
N VAL A 60 -2.89 -21.40 10.31
CA VAL A 60 -4.34 -21.37 10.05
C VAL A 60 -5.08 -21.01 11.33
N ALA A 61 -5.76 -19.85 11.34
CA ALA A 61 -6.62 -19.42 12.44
C ALA A 61 -7.85 -18.67 11.90
N GLY A 62 -8.99 -18.88 12.56
CA GLY A 62 -10.27 -18.29 12.17
C GLY A 62 -11.22 -19.29 11.50
N VAL A 63 -10.95 -20.59 11.67
CA VAL A 63 -11.75 -21.69 11.11
C VAL A 63 -13.24 -21.54 11.46
N PRO A 64 -13.65 -21.25 12.72
CA PRO A 64 -15.06 -21.13 13.04
C PRO A 64 -15.79 -20.00 12.30
N PHE A 65 -15.09 -18.92 11.95
CA PHE A 65 -15.68 -17.81 11.21
C PHE A 65 -15.79 -18.13 9.72
N PHE A 66 -14.75 -18.74 9.15
CA PHE A 66 -14.76 -19.21 7.76
C PHE A 66 -15.86 -20.25 7.52
N ASP A 67 -15.99 -21.22 8.43
CA ASP A 67 -17.03 -22.24 8.38
C ASP A 67 -18.42 -21.62 8.50
N GLU A 68 -18.58 -20.63 9.37
CA GLU A 68 -19.87 -19.97 9.59
C GLU A 68 -20.32 -19.15 8.37
N VAL A 69 -19.42 -18.50 7.63
CA VAL A 69 -19.73 -17.81 6.36
C VAL A 69 -20.36 -18.79 5.38
N PHE A 70 -19.67 -19.88 5.11
CA PHE A 70 -20.14 -20.87 4.13
C PHE A 70 -21.36 -21.65 4.63
N ARG A 71 -21.48 -21.88 5.94
CA ARG A 71 -22.66 -22.51 6.53
C ARG A 71 -23.92 -21.68 6.34
N GLN A 72 -23.85 -20.35 6.50
CA GLN A 72 -25.00 -19.47 6.27
C GLN A 72 -25.43 -19.44 4.80
N LEU A 73 -24.49 -19.67 3.88
CA LEU A 73 -24.73 -19.76 2.44
C LEU A 73 -25.07 -21.18 1.95
N GLY A 74 -25.27 -22.15 2.85
CA GLY A 74 -25.63 -23.52 2.47
C GLY A 74 -24.48 -24.34 1.85
N CYS A 75 -23.24 -23.90 2.02
CA CYS A 75 -22.03 -24.59 1.60
C CYS A 75 -21.43 -25.45 2.72
N THR A 76 -20.59 -26.41 2.36
CA THR A 76 -19.84 -27.27 3.30
C THR A 76 -18.34 -27.06 3.16
N VAL A 77 -17.60 -27.09 4.27
CA VAL A 77 -16.14 -26.93 4.32
C VAL A 77 -15.49 -28.21 4.84
N GLU A 78 -14.44 -28.67 4.16
CA GLU A 78 -13.57 -29.78 4.55
C GLU A 78 -12.14 -29.27 4.74
N TRP A 79 -11.61 -29.30 5.97
CA TRP A 79 -10.27 -28.82 6.28
C TRP A 79 -9.20 -29.90 6.10
N HIS A 80 -8.11 -29.55 5.41
CA HIS A 80 -6.92 -30.38 5.20
C HIS A 80 -5.75 -29.97 6.12
N VAL A 81 -5.83 -28.75 6.68
CA VAL A 81 -4.88 -28.23 7.67
C VAL A 81 -5.65 -27.93 8.95
N LYS A 82 -5.15 -28.46 10.09
CA LYS A 82 -5.76 -28.26 11.40
C LYS A 82 -5.56 -26.81 11.86
N GLU A 83 -6.57 -26.23 12.51
CA GLU A 83 -6.42 -24.91 13.15
C GLU A 83 -5.27 -24.90 14.16
N GLY A 84 -4.49 -23.81 14.17
CA GLY A 84 -3.28 -23.66 14.96
C GLY A 84 -2.02 -24.31 14.34
N ALA A 85 -2.16 -25.05 13.24
CA ALA A 85 -1.00 -25.60 12.53
C ALA A 85 -0.37 -24.56 11.61
N SER A 86 0.97 -24.56 11.56
CA SER A 86 1.73 -23.80 10.58
C SER A 86 1.74 -24.50 9.23
N PHE A 87 1.79 -23.74 8.14
CA PHE A 87 1.93 -24.26 6.77
C PHE A 87 2.88 -23.40 5.95
N GLN A 88 3.34 -23.94 4.82
CA GLN A 88 4.25 -23.27 3.88
C GLN A 88 3.56 -23.12 2.52
N PRO A 89 3.79 -22.03 1.79
CA PRO A 89 3.12 -21.80 0.52
C PRO A 89 3.71 -22.68 -0.60
N VAL A 90 2.92 -23.16 -1.57
CA VAL A 90 1.45 -23.12 -1.64
C VAL A 90 0.87 -24.37 -1.00
N THR A 91 -0.03 -24.23 -0.01
CA THR A 91 -0.70 -25.36 0.66
C THR A 91 -2.19 -25.36 0.40
N HIS A 92 -2.77 -26.52 0.09
CA HIS A 92 -4.22 -26.71 0.05
C HIS A 92 -4.77 -26.87 1.47
N CYS A 93 -5.40 -25.82 1.99
CA CYS A 93 -5.83 -25.73 3.39
C CYS A 93 -7.23 -26.30 3.64
N ALA A 94 -8.16 -26.10 2.71
CA ALA A 94 -9.52 -26.58 2.81
C ALA A 94 -10.19 -26.70 1.44
N THR A 95 -11.29 -27.44 1.38
CA THR A 95 -12.17 -27.56 0.22
C THR A 95 -13.58 -27.14 0.60
N VAL A 96 -14.18 -26.23 -0.18
CA VAL A 96 -15.54 -25.73 0.01
C VAL A 96 -16.42 -26.25 -1.12
N ARG A 97 -17.63 -26.72 -0.81
CA ARG A 97 -18.59 -27.26 -1.79
C ARG A 97 -19.97 -26.65 -1.59
N GLY A 98 -20.64 -26.34 -2.69
CA GLY A 98 -21.97 -25.74 -2.70
C GLY A 98 -22.31 -25.11 -4.06
N PRO A 99 -23.46 -24.44 -4.19
CA PRO A 99 -23.80 -23.68 -5.39
C PRO A 99 -22.70 -22.66 -5.72
N VAL A 100 -22.27 -22.58 -6.98
CA VAL A 100 -21.13 -21.73 -7.38
C VAL A 100 -21.36 -20.26 -7.03
N ARG A 101 -22.58 -19.73 -7.17
CA ARG A 101 -22.92 -18.38 -6.70
C ARG A 101 -22.65 -18.18 -5.21
N HIS A 102 -22.92 -19.18 -4.38
CA HIS A 102 -22.70 -19.12 -2.93
C HIS A 102 -21.22 -19.27 -2.54
N LEU A 103 -20.46 -20.06 -3.32
CA LEU A 103 -19.00 -20.13 -3.15
C LEU A 103 -18.35 -18.77 -3.40
N LEU A 104 -18.77 -18.07 -4.47
CA LEU A 104 -18.23 -16.75 -4.83
C LEU A 104 -18.76 -15.62 -3.93
N LEU A 105 -20.03 -15.67 -3.54
CA LEU A 105 -20.62 -14.71 -2.59
C LEU A 105 -19.92 -14.74 -1.23
N GLY A 106 -19.60 -15.94 -0.72
CA GLY A 106 -18.90 -16.10 0.56
C GLY A 106 -17.39 -15.89 0.48
N GLU A 107 -16.80 -15.90 -0.72
CA GLU A 107 -15.35 -15.93 -0.91
C GLU A 107 -14.66 -14.77 -0.18
N ARG A 108 -15.10 -13.53 -0.45
CA ARG A 108 -14.38 -12.35 0.00
C ARG A 108 -14.44 -12.19 1.52
N VAL A 109 -15.63 -12.33 2.10
CA VAL A 109 -15.85 -12.28 3.56
C VAL A 109 -15.06 -13.38 4.28
N ALA A 110 -15.10 -14.61 3.78
CA ALA A 110 -14.40 -15.74 4.39
C ALA A 110 -12.87 -15.57 4.32
N LEU A 111 -12.33 -15.21 3.16
CA LEU A 111 -10.89 -14.98 2.97
C LEU A 111 -10.40 -13.79 3.81
N ASN A 112 -11.12 -12.67 3.80
CA ASN A 112 -10.78 -11.47 4.56
C ASN A 112 -10.68 -11.75 6.07
N THR A 113 -11.60 -12.55 6.57
CA THR A 113 -11.67 -12.91 7.99
C THR A 113 -10.56 -13.89 8.38
N LEU A 114 -10.41 -14.97 7.61
CA LEU A 114 -9.38 -15.99 7.85
C LEU A 114 -7.96 -15.42 7.72
N ALA A 115 -7.70 -14.59 6.70
CA ALA A 115 -6.40 -14.00 6.43
C ALA A 115 -5.90 -13.12 7.58
N ARG A 116 -6.79 -12.25 8.12
CA ARG A 116 -6.47 -11.38 9.26
C ARG A 116 -6.29 -12.18 10.55
N CYS A 117 -7.19 -13.12 10.84
CA CYS A 117 -7.10 -13.97 12.03
C CYS A 117 -5.81 -14.81 12.02
N SER A 118 -5.46 -15.39 10.87
CA SER A 118 -4.24 -16.17 10.64
C SER A 118 -2.98 -15.32 10.75
N GLY A 119 -3.00 -14.08 10.25
CA GLY A 119 -1.90 -13.12 10.42
C GLY A 119 -1.58 -12.86 11.89
N ILE A 120 -2.61 -12.60 12.69
CA ILE A 120 -2.49 -12.35 14.14
C ILE A 120 -1.97 -13.60 14.86
N ALA A 121 -2.51 -14.78 14.56
CA ALA A 121 -2.03 -16.03 15.15
C ALA A 121 -0.55 -16.28 14.82
N THR A 122 -0.15 -16.02 13.57
CA THR A 122 1.23 -16.16 13.08
C THR A 122 2.18 -15.21 13.82
N LYS A 123 1.84 -13.92 13.92
CA LYS A 123 2.69 -12.92 14.59
C LYS A 123 2.76 -13.17 16.10
N SER A 124 1.65 -13.56 16.72
CA SER A 124 1.56 -13.93 18.12
C SER A 124 2.49 -15.12 18.43
N ASN A 125 2.38 -16.20 17.64
CA ASN A 125 3.21 -17.38 17.82
C ASN A 125 4.71 -17.12 17.59
N ARG A 126 5.04 -16.29 16.59
CA ARG A 126 6.42 -15.87 16.31
C ARG A 126 7.05 -15.13 17.48
N LEU A 127 6.35 -14.15 18.05
CA LEU A 127 6.87 -13.40 19.20
C LEU A 127 6.95 -14.26 20.45
N LEU A 128 5.97 -15.15 20.67
CA LEU A 128 6.02 -16.12 21.75
C LEU A 128 7.26 -17.03 21.64
N THR A 129 7.53 -17.52 20.42
CA THR A 129 8.70 -18.36 20.15
C THR A 129 10.02 -17.63 20.42
N LEU A 130 10.12 -16.35 20.04
CA LEU A 130 11.28 -15.50 20.34
C LEU A 130 11.48 -15.37 21.86
N LEU A 131 10.42 -15.07 22.61
CA LEU A 131 10.48 -14.97 24.06
C LEU A 131 10.91 -16.28 24.74
N ARG A 132 10.41 -17.42 24.27
CA ARG A 132 10.86 -18.74 24.75
C ARG A 132 12.33 -18.99 24.42
N GLY A 133 12.79 -18.58 23.23
CA GLY A 133 14.20 -18.63 22.83
C GLY A 133 15.11 -17.75 23.71
N ALA A 134 14.59 -16.61 24.17
CA ALA A 134 15.25 -15.71 25.13
C ALA A 134 15.18 -16.21 26.59
N GLY A 135 14.59 -17.38 26.84
CA GLY A 135 14.47 -17.95 28.19
C GLY A 135 13.38 -17.31 29.06
N TYR A 136 12.46 -16.54 28.48
CA TYR A 136 11.31 -15.98 29.19
C TYR A 136 10.14 -16.98 29.22
N PRO A 137 9.77 -17.55 30.38
CA PRO A 137 8.75 -18.60 30.45
C PRO A 137 7.34 -18.06 30.71
N ASN A 138 7.20 -16.75 30.97
CA ASN A 138 5.96 -16.17 31.46
C ASN A 138 5.04 -15.72 30.29
N ILE A 139 4.04 -14.89 30.59
CA ILE A 139 2.90 -14.62 29.71
C ILE A 139 3.27 -13.58 28.66
N LEU A 140 2.99 -13.89 27.39
CA LEU A 140 2.82 -12.87 26.35
C LEU A 140 1.32 -12.59 26.24
N ALA A 141 0.96 -11.31 26.11
CA ALA A 141 -0.42 -10.87 26.01
C ALA A 141 -0.64 -9.83 24.89
N GLY A 142 -1.85 -9.82 24.32
CA GLY A 142 -2.31 -8.76 23.42
C GLY A 142 -2.79 -7.51 24.16
N THR A 143 -3.54 -6.64 23.48
CA THR A 143 -4.11 -5.42 24.09
C THR A 143 -5.52 -5.15 23.56
N ARG A 144 -6.15 -4.04 23.98
CA ARG A 144 -7.45 -3.59 23.42
C ARG A 144 -7.32 -2.68 22.20
N LYS A 145 -6.11 -2.47 21.66
CA LYS A 145 -5.82 -1.70 20.43
C LYS A 145 -6.19 -2.49 19.17
N THR A 146 -7.43 -2.95 19.14
CA THR A 146 -8.01 -3.85 18.13
C THR A 146 -8.84 -3.07 17.13
N THR A 147 -9.01 -3.58 15.92
CA THR A 147 -9.89 -2.96 14.91
C THR A 147 -11.33 -2.86 15.45
N PRO A 148 -11.98 -1.67 15.40
CA PRO A 148 -13.38 -1.52 15.79
C PRO A 148 -14.29 -2.50 15.03
N GLY A 149 -15.23 -3.14 15.72
CA GLY A 149 -16.10 -4.17 15.14
C GLY A 149 -15.48 -5.56 14.98
N PHE A 150 -14.14 -5.67 14.89
CA PHE A 150 -13.46 -6.93 14.56
C PHE A 150 -12.69 -7.59 15.73
N ARG A 151 -12.77 -7.00 16.93
CA ARG A 151 -12.05 -7.43 18.14
C ARG A 151 -12.16 -8.93 18.44
N LEU A 152 -13.35 -9.53 18.26
CA LEU A 152 -13.56 -10.95 18.59
C LEU A 152 -12.65 -11.86 17.77
N VAL A 153 -12.50 -11.57 16.47
CA VAL A 153 -11.64 -12.34 15.56
C VAL A 153 -10.17 -12.14 15.90
N GLU A 154 -9.77 -10.90 16.19
CA GLU A 154 -8.38 -10.60 16.54
C GLU A 154 -7.95 -11.27 17.85
N LYS A 155 -8.81 -11.22 18.89
CA LYS A 155 -8.57 -11.91 20.17
C LYS A 155 -8.55 -13.43 19.99
N TYR A 156 -9.41 -13.96 19.12
CA TYR A 156 -9.39 -15.37 18.76
C TYR A 156 -8.06 -15.78 18.10
N GLY A 157 -7.55 -14.96 17.17
CA GLY A 157 -6.24 -15.16 16.54
C GLY A 157 -5.10 -15.22 17.55
N MET A 158 -5.08 -14.34 18.56
CA MET A 158 -4.08 -14.36 19.65
C MET A 158 -4.10 -15.71 20.40
N LEU A 159 -5.29 -16.16 20.78
CA LEU A 159 -5.48 -17.43 21.50
C LEU A 159 -5.01 -18.62 20.65
N VAL A 160 -5.36 -18.68 19.37
CA VAL A 160 -4.88 -19.72 18.45
C VAL A 160 -3.35 -19.68 18.31
N GLY A 161 -2.74 -18.50 18.31
CA GLY A 161 -1.28 -18.31 18.31
C GLY A 161 -0.58 -18.75 19.60
N GLY A 162 -1.34 -19.12 20.65
CA GLY A 162 -0.84 -19.57 21.95
C GLY A 162 -0.61 -18.43 22.95
N VAL A 163 -1.09 -17.22 22.65
CA VAL A 163 -0.85 -16.00 23.42
C VAL A 163 -2.10 -15.60 24.20
N ASP A 164 -1.93 -14.98 25.37
CA ASP A 164 -3.04 -14.47 26.16
C ASP A 164 -3.74 -13.33 25.42
N ALA A 165 -5.07 -13.39 25.31
CA ALA A 165 -5.83 -12.35 24.64
C ALA A 165 -5.78 -11.02 25.40
N HIS A 166 -5.39 -11.01 26.67
CA HIS A 166 -5.61 -9.94 27.64
C HIS A 166 -7.12 -9.69 27.85
N ARG A 167 -7.48 -8.68 28.65
CA ARG A 167 -8.90 -8.32 28.80
C ARG A 167 -9.54 -8.02 27.45
N VAL A 168 -10.74 -8.59 27.24
CA VAL A 168 -11.48 -8.47 25.98
C VAL A 168 -12.13 -7.10 25.86
N ASP A 169 -12.69 -6.56 26.94
CA ASP A 169 -13.38 -5.28 26.97
C ASP A 169 -13.16 -4.55 28.31
N LEU A 170 -13.95 -3.50 28.57
CA LEU A 170 -13.88 -2.72 29.81
C LEU A 170 -14.56 -3.42 31.00
N SER A 171 -15.37 -4.44 30.75
CA SER A 171 -16.15 -5.17 31.75
C SER A 171 -15.39 -6.39 32.30
N ALA A 172 -14.45 -6.93 31.53
CA ALA A 172 -13.69 -8.13 31.89
C ALA A 172 -12.63 -7.90 33.00
N MET A 173 -12.05 -6.70 33.07
CA MET A 173 -11.06 -6.33 34.08
C MET A 173 -10.97 -4.80 34.20
N THR A 174 -10.85 -4.29 35.42
CA THR A 174 -10.66 -2.85 35.64
C THR A 174 -9.19 -2.49 35.44
N MET A 175 -8.89 -1.65 34.45
CA MET A 175 -7.55 -1.07 34.29
C MET A 175 -7.61 0.43 34.51
N LEU A 176 -6.88 0.87 35.51
CA LEU A 176 -6.72 2.27 35.87
C LEU A 176 -5.49 2.82 35.16
N LYS A 177 -5.71 3.80 34.30
CA LYS A 177 -4.66 4.53 33.57
C LYS A 177 -4.40 5.89 34.21
N ASP A 178 -3.36 6.58 33.76
CA ASP A 178 -3.03 7.98 34.04
C ASP A 178 -4.26 8.90 34.25
N ASN A 179 -5.19 8.92 33.30
CA ASN A 179 -6.37 9.77 33.33
C ASN A 179 -7.35 9.42 34.46
N HIS A 180 -7.44 8.13 34.82
CA HIS A 180 -8.29 7.68 35.93
C HIS A 180 -7.68 8.10 37.27
N ILE A 181 -6.37 7.99 37.39
CA ILE A 181 -5.62 8.38 38.59
C ILE A 181 -5.78 9.90 38.83
N VAL A 182 -5.61 10.70 37.78
CA VAL A 182 -5.83 12.17 37.83
C VAL A 182 -7.26 12.49 38.26
N ALA A 183 -8.27 11.84 37.67
CA ALA A 183 -9.67 12.09 38.00
C ALA A 183 -10.06 11.65 39.42
N ALA A 184 -9.45 10.57 39.94
CA ALA A 184 -9.69 10.07 41.29
C ALA A 184 -8.87 10.77 42.38
N GLY A 185 -7.90 11.60 41.99
CA GLY A 185 -7.02 12.38 42.88
C GLY A 185 -5.82 11.61 43.46
N SER A 186 -5.84 10.28 43.47
CA SER A 186 -4.67 9.44 43.81
C SER A 186 -4.85 8.00 43.34
N ILE A 187 -3.73 7.25 43.22
CA ILE A 187 -3.73 5.82 42.89
C ILE A 187 -4.50 5.04 43.95
N THR A 188 -4.22 5.31 45.23
CA THR A 188 -4.88 4.64 46.35
C THR A 188 -6.40 4.78 46.30
N ASN A 189 -6.92 5.97 46.01
CA ASN A 189 -8.36 6.20 45.91
C ASN A 189 -8.97 5.48 44.71
N ALA A 190 -8.31 5.53 43.56
CA ALA A 190 -8.75 4.86 42.34
C ALA A 190 -8.84 3.33 42.54
N VAL A 191 -7.81 2.72 43.12
CA VAL A 191 -7.76 1.27 43.39
C VAL A 191 -8.85 0.85 44.39
N ARG A 192 -9.03 1.59 45.49
CA ARG A 192 -10.09 1.29 46.47
C ARG A 192 -11.49 1.38 45.86
N ALA A 193 -11.74 2.41 45.04
CA ALA A 193 -13.00 2.55 44.33
C ALA A 193 -13.22 1.39 43.35
N ALA A 194 -12.20 1.01 42.58
CA ALA A 194 -12.26 -0.12 41.66
C ALA A 194 -12.55 -1.45 42.39
N LYS A 195 -11.88 -1.72 43.51
CA LYS A 195 -12.14 -2.92 44.33
C LYS A 195 -13.53 -2.92 44.95
N ALA A 196 -14.03 -1.77 45.40
CA ALA A 196 -15.38 -1.65 45.94
C ALA A 196 -16.45 -1.90 44.87
N ALA A 197 -16.23 -1.47 43.63
CA ALA A 197 -17.16 -1.67 42.51
C ALA A 197 -17.08 -3.08 41.90
N GLY A 198 -15.88 -3.59 41.66
CA GLY A 198 -15.64 -4.89 41.02
C GLY A 198 -15.72 -6.10 41.97
N GLY A 199 -15.68 -5.86 43.28
CA GLY A 199 -15.71 -6.90 44.31
C GLY A 199 -14.51 -7.84 44.23
N PHE A 200 -14.70 -9.08 44.69
CA PHE A 200 -13.64 -10.09 44.70
C PHE A 200 -13.37 -10.76 43.34
N ALA A 201 -14.25 -10.57 42.36
CA ALA A 201 -14.25 -11.32 41.10
C ALA A 201 -13.49 -10.61 39.97
N ILE A 202 -13.45 -9.28 39.98
CA ILE A 202 -12.82 -8.47 38.93
C ILE A 202 -11.42 -8.05 39.37
N LYS A 203 -10.42 -8.37 38.56
CA LYS A 203 -9.05 -7.92 38.79
C LYS A 203 -8.92 -6.40 38.55
N VAL A 204 -8.02 -5.78 39.30
CA VAL A 204 -7.65 -4.37 39.18
C VAL A 204 -6.19 -4.30 38.75
N GLU A 205 -5.97 -3.72 37.58
CA GLU A 205 -4.67 -3.42 37.01
C GLU A 205 -4.43 -1.90 37.04
N VAL A 206 -3.21 -1.47 37.35
CA VAL A 206 -2.84 -0.04 37.37
C VAL A 206 -1.64 0.19 36.45
N GLU A 207 -1.75 1.15 35.54
CA GLU A 207 -0.65 1.66 34.72
C GLU A 207 0.17 2.65 35.54
N CYS A 208 1.47 2.38 35.67
CA CYS A 208 2.40 3.11 36.53
C CYS A 208 3.60 3.57 35.69
N GLN A 209 4.00 4.83 35.87
CA GLN A 209 5.12 5.46 35.19
C GLN A 209 6.39 5.51 36.06
N SER A 210 6.29 5.09 37.32
CA SER A 210 7.42 5.05 38.26
C SER A 210 7.32 3.90 39.25
N PHE A 211 8.44 3.58 39.91
CA PHE A 211 8.47 2.60 40.99
C PHE A 211 7.54 2.99 42.14
N ASP A 212 7.52 4.27 42.53
CA ASP A 212 6.72 4.76 43.65
C ASP A 212 5.21 4.63 43.37
N GLU A 213 4.78 4.87 42.13
CA GLU A 213 3.40 4.64 41.72
C GLU A 213 3.00 3.16 41.77
N ALA A 214 3.88 2.27 41.30
CA ALA A 214 3.64 0.83 41.36
C ALA A 214 3.60 0.33 42.82
N ASP A 215 4.48 0.86 43.66
CA ASP A 215 4.49 0.59 45.10
C ASP A 215 3.19 1.02 45.80
N GLU A 216 2.70 2.22 45.49
CA GLU A 216 1.42 2.72 45.99
C GLU A 216 0.24 1.83 45.50
N ALA A 217 0.24 1.45 44.23
CA ALA A 217 -0.80 0.61 43.63
C ALA A 217 -0.89 -0.76 44.33
N ILE A 218 0.25 -1.40 44.59
CA ILE A 218 0.32 -2.69 45.31
C ILE A 218 -0.17 -2.50 46.75
N ALA A 219 0.29 -1.46 47.45
CA ALA A 219 -0.16 -1.15 48.81
C ALA A 219 -1.68 -0.93 48.90
N ALA A 220 -2.28 -0.36 47.85
CA ALA A 220 -3.72 -0.14 47.75
C ALA A 220 -4.52 -1.41 47.36
N GLY A 221 -3.84 -2.48 46.96
CA GLY A 221 -4.42 -3.78 46.66
C GLY A 221 -4.63 -4.08 45.16
N ALA A 222 -3.89 -3.43 44.26
CA ALA A 222 -3.90 -3.78 42.84
C ALA A 222 -3.45 -5.24 42.63
N ASP A 223 -4.11 -5.96 41.73
CA ASP A 223 -3.75 -7.36 41.39
C ASP A 223 -2.61 -7.40 40.36
N ILE A 224 -2.47 -6.35 39.55
CA ILE A 224 -1.49 -6.20 38.49
C ILE A 224 -0.99 -4.75 38.47
N VAL A 225 0.32 -4.57 38.35
CA VAL A 225 0.93 -3.26 38.04
C VAL A 225 1.62 -3.34 36.68
N MET A 226 1.26 -2.43 35.79
CA MET A 226 1.83 -2.28 34.46
C MET A 226 2.87 -1.17 34.49
N LEU A 227 4.13 -1.51 34.29
CA LEU A 227 5.23 -0.56 34.14
C LEU A 227 5.26 -0.08 32.68
N ASP A 228 4.72 1.12 32.41
CA ASP A 228 4.58 1.66 31.05
C ASP A 228 5.74 2.59 30.67
N ASN A 229 6.31 2.38 29.49
CA ASN A 229 7.41 3.18 28.90
C ASN A 229 8.69 3.28 29.76
N PHE A 230 8.97 2.29 30.61
CA PHE A 230 10.27 2.17 31.27
C PHE A 230 11.38 1.86 30.27
N THR A 231 12.64 2.17 30.61
CA THR A 231 13.79 1.63 29.88
C THR A 231 13.98 0.13 30.19
N PRO A 232 14.68 -0.63 29.33
CA PRO A 232 14.98 -2.05 29.60
C PRO A 232 15.64 -2.27 30.96
N GLU A 233 16.61 -1.45 31.33
CA GLU A 233 17.31 -1.55 32.61
C GLU A 233 16.39 -1.12 33.76
N GLY A 234 15.61 -0.05 33.56
CA GLY A 234 14.69 0.48 34.56
C GLY A 234 13.59 -0.50 34.93
N VAL A 235 12.99 -1.18 33.94
CA VAL A 235 11.90 -2.13 34.20
C VAL A 235 12.41 -3.36 34.96
N GLN A 236 13.61 -3.85 34.65
CA GLN A 236 14.18 -5.02 35.34
C GLN A 236 14.49 -4.71 36.80
N VAL A 237 15.07 -3.53 37.08
CA VAL A 237 15.34 -3.08 38.45
C VAL A 237 14.02 -2.89 39.21
N ALA A 238 13.07 -2.15 38.64
CA ALA A 238 11.79 -1.89 39.29
C ALA A 238 11.02 -3.18 39.57
N ALA A 239 10.92 -4.10 38.60
CA ALA A 239 10.25 -5.39 38.78
C ALA A 239 10.90 -6.20 39.91
N LYS A 240 12.23 -6.32 39.91
CA LYS A 240 12.97 -7.03 40.95
C LYS A 240 12.73 -6.42 42.33
N ASP A 241 12.85 -5.10 42.46
CA ASP A 241 12.73 -4.41 43.74
C ASP A 241 11.30 -4.46 44.29
N LEU A 242 10.28 -4.38 43.43
CA LEU A 242 8.88 -4.59 43.82
C LEU A 242 8.67 -6.01 44.35
N LYS A 243 9.22 -7.03 43.66
CA LYS A 243 9.14 -8.44 44.08
C LYS A 243 9.92 -8.71 45.37
N ASP A 244 11.05 -8.06 45.60
CA ASP A 244 11.83 -8.21 46.83
C ASP A 244 11.14 -7.52 48.02
N LYS A 245 10.52 -6.35 47.80
CA LYS A 245 9.79 -5.60 48.84
C LYS A 245 8.48 -6.27 49.27
N TRP A 246 7.63 -6.61 48.30
CA TRP A 246 6.29 -7.15 48.55
C TRP A 246 6.25 -8.68 48.58
N GLY A 247 7.36 -9.33 48.22
CA GLY A 247 7.50 -10.77 48.15
C GLY A 247 7.15 -11.33 46.78
N ARG A 248 7.91 -12.36 46.39
CA ARG A 248 7.79 -13.05 45.09
C ARG A 248 6.53 -13.93 44.99
N GLY A 249 5.84 -14.16 46.12
CA GLY A 249 4.75 -15.12 46.27
C GLY A 249 5.27 -16.57 46.28
N THR A 250 4.77 -17.42 47.18
CA THR A 250 4.94 -18.88 47.08
C THR A 250 3.58 -19.55 47.21
N GLY A 251 3.30 -20.57 46.39
CA GLY A 251 2.00 -21.25 46.32
C GLY A 251 0.97 -20.58 45.40
N ASP A 252 -0.32 -20.82 45.65
CA ASP A 252 -1.43 -20.54 44.72
C ASP A 252 -1.84 -19.05 44.60
N ARG A 253 -1.13 -18.12 45.23
CA ARG A 253 -1.38 -16.67 45.08
C ARG A 253 -0.07 -15.87 45.05
N LYS A 254 0.31 -15.37 43.88
CA LYS A 254 1.14 -14.17 43.78
C LYS A 254 0.32 -13.01 44.35
N GLN A 255 0.90 -12.19 45.24
CA GLN A 255 0.18 -11.03 45.81
C GLN A 255 -0.21 -10.03 44.70
N PHE A 256 0.61 -9.92 43.66
CA PHE A 256 0.39 -9.09 42.48
C PHE A 256 1.23 -9.61 41.31
N LEU A 257 0.86 -9.21 40.08
CA LEU A 257 1.64 -9.46 38.86
C LEU A 257 2.31 -8.18 38.38
N VAL A 258 3.49 -8.32 37.77
CA VAL A 258 4.18 -7.22 37.07
C VAL A 258 4.02 -7.41 35.57
N GLU A 259 3.42 -6.43 34.93
CA GLU A 259 3.29 -6.32 33.49
C GLU A 259 4.25 -5.27 32.93
N VAL A 260 4.86 -5.53 31.78
CA VAL A 260 5.60 -4.53 31.00
C VAL A 260 4.90 -4.28 29.67
N SER A 261 4.77 -3.01 29.31
CA SER A 261 4.13 -2.54 28.08
C SER A 261 4.83 -1.27 27.57
N GLY A 262 4.49 -0.87 26.34
CA GLY A 262 4.99 0.36 25.70
C GLY A 262 6.05 0.08 24.63
N GLY A 263 5.69 0.26 23.35
CA GLY A 263 6.64 0.18 22.23
C GLY A 263 7.35 -1.17 22.00
N LEU A 264 6.88 -2.26 22.62
CA LEU A 264 7.51 -3.58 22.53
C LEU A 264 7.23 -4.25 21.18
N THR A 265 8.26 -4.77 20.53
CA THR A 265 8.23 -5.43 19.23
C THR A 265 9.18 -6.63 19.23
N GLU A 266 9.14 -7.44 18.18
CA GLU A 266 10.08 -8.56 18.01
C GLU A 266 11.56 -8.15 17.95
N TYR A 267 11.85 -6.86 17.72
CA TYR A 267 13.21 -6.35 17.61
C TYR A 267 13.81 -5.88 18.94
N ASN A 268 12.97 -5.60 19.95
CA ASN A 268 13.44 -5.01 21.22
C ASN A 268 13.01 -5.78 22.47
N VAL A 269 11.96 -6.63 22.40
CA VAL A 269 11.31 -7.21 23.59
C VAL A 269 12.26 -8.04 24.45
N GLU A 270 13.26 -8.68 23.86
CA GLU A 270 14.22 -9.54 24.59
C GLU A 270 14.97 -8.77 25.68
N LYS A 271 15.22 -7.47 25.48
CA LYS A 271 15.92 -6.65 26.48
C LYS A 271 15.04 -6.28 27.67
N TYR A 272 13.72 -6.31 27.50
CA TYR A 272 12.75 -5.92 28.51
C TYR A 272 12.37 -7.05 29.44
N VAL A 273 12.68 -8.31 29.10
CA VAL A 273 12.21 -9.46 29.86
C VAL A 273 13.24 -9.96 30.87
N CYS A 274 12.77 -10.30 32.07
CA CYS A 274 13.52 -11.01 33.10
C CYS A 274 12.57 -11.90 33.91
N GLY A 275 13.12 -12.71 34.82
CA GLY A 275 12.33 -13.64 35.64
C GLY A 275 11.31 -12.97 36.57
N ASP A 276 11.46 -11.67 36.85
CA ASP A 276 10.59 -10.89 37.74
C ASP A 276 9.40 -10.23 37.04
N ILE A 277 9.35 -10.30 35.71
CA ILE A 277 8.26 -9.77 34.89
C ILE A 277 7.30 -10.90 34.54
N ASP A 278 6.04 -10.80 34.96
CA ASP A 278 5.05 -11.86 34.81
C ASP A 278 4.32 -11.81 33.47
N ILE A 279 4.11 -10.62 32.93
CA ILE A 279 3.37 -10.38 31.69
C ILE A 279 4.15 -9.41 30.82
N VAL A 280 4.29 -9.74 29.54
CA VAL A 280 4.65 -8.81 28.48
C VAL A 280 3.40 -8.57 27.65
N SER A 281 2.93 -7.34 27.54
CA SER A 281 1.85 -7.02 26.60
C SER A 281 2.32 -6.11 25.48
N THR A 282 1.81 -6.36 24.28
CA THR A 282 2.10 -5.53 23.12
C THR A 282 0.98 -5.54 22.10
N SER A 283 0.78 -4.41 21.43
CA SER A 283 -0.08 -4.35 20.25
C SER A 283 0.60 -4.86 18.99
N SER A 284 1.92 -5.04 18.96
CA SER A 284 2.65 -5.46 17.75
C SER A 284 2.29 -6.86 17.24
N ILE A 285 1.60 -7.66 18.05
CA ILE A 285 1.13 -9.00 17.68
C ILE A 285 -0.25 -9.00 17.02
N HIS A 286 -0.96 -7.86 16.98
CA HIS A 286 -2.30 -7.77 16.40
C HIS A 286 -2.61 -6.48 15.65
N GLN A 287 -2.05 -5.34 16.07
CA GLN A 287 -2.22 -4.07 15.40
C GLN A 287 -1.25 -3.95 14.22
N GLY A 288 -1.78 -3.69 13.02
CA GLY A 288 -0.98 -3.52 11.81
C GLY A 288 -0.22 -4.78 11.36
N VAL A 289 -0.70 -5.96 11.75
CA VAL A 289 -0.04 -7.23 11.41
C VAL A 289 -0.33 -7.62 9.96
N PRO A 290 0.68 -8.03 9.17
CA PRO A 290 0.47 -8.56 7.83
C PRO A 290 -0.49 -9.75 7.85
N HIS A 291 -1.43 -9.78 6.90
CA HIS A 291 -2.35 -10.89 6.73
C HIS A 291 -1.63 -12.10 6.13
N VAL A 292 -2.17 -13.30 6.36
CA VAL A 292 -1.75 -14.50 5.63
C VAL A 292 -2.52 -14.55 4.31
N ASP A 293 -1.81 -14.64 3.19
CA ASP A 293 -2.41 -14.68 1.85
C ASP A 293 -3.10 -16.03 1.63
N PHE A 294 -4.41 -15.99 1.43
CA PHE A 294 -5.23 -17.12 1.03
C PHE A 294 -5.97 -16.79 -0.27
N SER A 295 -6.16 -17.79 -1.13
CA SER A 295 -7.07 -17.69 -2.28
C SER A 295 -8.07 -18.83 -2.26
N LEU A 296 -9.28 -18.59 -2.76
CA LEU A 296 -10.27 -19.63 -2.99
C LEU A 296 -10.40 -19.82 -4.51
N LYS A 297 -10.17 -21.05 -5.00
CA LYS A 297 -10.14 -21.33 -6.45
C LYS A 297 -11.18 -22.37 -6.82
N ILE A 298 -12.15 -21.96 -7.65
CA ILE A 298 -13.11 -22.89 -8.26
C ILE A 298 -12.36 -23.95 -9.07
N VAL A 299 -12.72 -25.22 -8.89
CA VAL A 299 -12.19 -26.33 -9.66
C VAL A 299 -12.92 -26.37 -11.01
N PRO A 300 -12.21 -26.26 -12.15
CA PRO A 300 -12.85 -26.34 -13.46
C PRO A 300 -13.50 -27.71 -13.69
N LYS A 301 -14.69 -27.72 -14.30
CA LYS A 301 -15.36 -28.97 -14.72
C LYS A 301 -14.48 -29.76 -15.68
N SER A 302 -14.45 -31.08 -15.52
CA SER A 302 -13.77 -31.95 -16.48
C SER A 302 -14.52 -31.92 -17.82
N LYS A 303 -13.79 -31.89 -18.95
CA LYS A 303 -14.40 -31.94 -20.30
C LYS A 303 -15.30 -33.16 -20.55
N LYS A 304 -15.28 -34.18 -19.68
CA LYS A 304 -16.13 -35.38 -19.78
C LYS A 304 -17.57 -35.13 -19.31
N ASP A 305 -17.80 -34.18 -18.42
CA ASP A 305 -19.14 -33.92 -17.86
C ASP A 305 -19.96 -32.99 -18.77
N ASP A 306 -19.30 -32.12 -19.52
CA ASP A 306 -19.92 -31.18 -20.48
C ASP A 306 -20.49 -31.88 -21.73
N MET A 307 -20.00 -33.09 -22.05
CA MET A 307 -20.44 -33.85 -23.22
C MET A 307 -21.82 -34.51 -23.04
N ARG A 308 -22.29 -34.69 -21.79
CA ARG A 308 -23.63 -35.25 -21.52
C ARG A 308 -24.75 -34.22 -21.58
N SER A 309 -24.47 -32.94 -21.33
CA SER A 309 -25.49 -31.88 -21.38
C SER A 309 -25.67 -31.23 -22.76
N ARG A 310 -24.72 -31.41 -23.68
CA ARG A 310 -24.72 -30.75 -25.02
C ARG A 310 -25.47 -31.49 -26.13
N ILE A 311 -26.14 -32.61 -25.85
CA ILE A 311 -26.85 -33.42 -26.87
C ILE A 311 -28.20 -32.82 -27.30
N LEU A 312 -28.74 -31.80 -26.62
CA LEU A 312 -30.13 -31.38 -26.86
C LEU A 312 -30.36 -30.20 -27.83
N ILE A 313 -29.33 -29.48 -28.28
CA ILE A 313 -29.55 -28.29 -29.14
C ILE A 313 -28.51 -28.28 -30.27
N THR A 314 -28.82 -28.99 -31.35
CA THR A 314 -28.07 -28.96 -32.61
C THR A 314 -29.02 -28.54 -33.72
N THR A 315 -29.06 -27.27 -34.12
CA THR A 315 -29.21 -26.88 -35.54
C THR A 315 -29.01 -25.39 -35.80
N VAL A 316 -28.30 -25.10 -36.90
CA VAL A 316 -28.16 -23.82 -37.64
C VAL A 316 -27.27 -22.75 -36.95
N LEU A 317 -26.18 -22.19 -37.49
CA LEU A 317 -25.74 -21.92 -38.86
C LEU A 317 -24.20 -21.79 -38.86
N ALA A 318 -23.54 -22.27 -39.91
CA ALA A 318 -22.09 -22.17 -40.10
C ALA A 318 -21.67 -20.88 -40.82
N ALA A 319 -20.41 -20.51 -40.58
CA ALA A 319 -19.52 -19.65 -41.36
C ALA A 319 -19.62 -18.13 -41.18
N LEU A 320 -18.64 -17.58 -40.44
CA LEU A 320 -17.67 -16.62 -40.95
C LEU A 320 -16.40 -16.72 -40.10
N SER A 321 -15.33 -17.14 -40.76
CA SER A 321 -13.96 -17.14 -40.27
C SER A 321 -13.45 -15.71 -40.13
N ASN A 322 -12.93 -15.36 -38.96
CA ASN A 322 -11.77 -14.49 -38.82
C ASN A 322 -11.10 -14.81 -37.47
N ALA A 323 -9.77 -14.83 -37.49
CA ALA A 323 -8.93 -15.10 -36.36
C ALA A 323 -9.23 -14.10 -35.24
N HIS A 324 -9.57 -14.60 -34.05
CA HIS A 324 -9.44 -13.83 -32.82
C HIS A 324 -8.12 -14.27 -32.17
N GLU A 325 -7.20 -13.32 -32.09
CA GLU A 325 -6.01 -13.43 -31.27
C GLU A 325 -6.41 -13.57 -29.80
N ASP A 326 -5.76 -14.51 -29.11
CA ASP A 326 -5.89 -14.72 -27.68
C ASP A 326 -5.40 -13.48 -26.92
N HIS A 327 -6.32 -12.65 -26.42
CA HIS A 327 -5.97 -11.61 -25.46
C HIS A 327 -5.66 -12.26 -24.11
N GLN A 328 -4.37 -12.34 -23.79
CA GLN A 328 -3.87 -12.76 -22.48
C GLN A 328 -4.16 -11.67 -21.44
N SER A 329 -4.95 -11.99 -20.41
CA SER A 329 -5.06 -11.14 -19.21
C SER A 329 -3.93 -11.49 -18.23
N GLU A 330 -2.97 -10.58 -18.05
CA GLU A 330 -1.89 -10.72 -17.07
C GLU A 330 -2.41 -10.45 -15.64
N GLY A 331 -2.81 -11.50 -14.91
CA GLY A 331 -3.42 -11.41 -13.57
C GLY A 331 -2.47 -11.70 -12.39
N GLY A 332 -1.31 -11.03 -12.32
CA GLY A 332 -0.36 -11.13 -11.19
C GLY A 332 -0.47 -9.93 -10.23
N GLN A 333 -0.19 -10.14 -8.94
CA GLN A 333 -0.12 -9.06 -7.94
C GLN A 333 1.23 -8.35 -8.01
N TYR A 334 1.24 -7.02 -7.82
CA TYR A 334 2.46 -6.21 -7.73
C TYR A 334 3.18 -6.44 -6.40
N THR A 335 4.48 -6.71 -6.45
CA THR A 335 5.35 -6.83 -5.28
C THR A 335 6.44 -5.77 -5.30
N LEU A 336 6.75 -5.19 -4.15
CA LEU A 336 7.80 -4.17 -4.03
C LEU A 336 9.16 -4.81 -4.34
N THR A 337 9.87 -4.29 -5.34
CA THR A 337 11.21 -4.76 -5.70
C THR A 337 12.28 -3.76 -5.30
N ASP A 338 12.01 -2.47 -5.43
CA ASP A 338 12.98 -1.42 -5.11
C ASP A 338 12.29 -0.33 -4.28
N ASP A 339 12.90 -0.02 -3.14
CA ASP A 339 12.46 1.02 -2.21
C ASP A 339 13.53 2.11 -2.15
N LEU A 340 13.25 3.24 -2.80
CA LEU A 340 14.16 4.38 -2.91
C LEU A 340 13.70 5.52 -1.98
N THR A 341 13.06 5.19 -0.85
CA THR A 341 12.55 6.19 0.10
C THR A 341 13.65 6.85 0.93
N TYR A 342 13.47 8.15 1.17
CA TYR A 342 14.23 8.93 2.14
C TYR A 342 15.74 8.72 2.07
N LYS A 343 16.38 8.15 3.12
CA LYS A 343 17.84 7.93 3.21
C LYS A 343 18.40 6.97 2.15
N LYS A 344 17.56 6.22 1.46
CA LYS A 344 17.97 5.34 0.35
C LYS A 344 18.05 6.09 -0.99
N PHE A 345 17.37 7.23 -1.13
CA PHE A 345 17.18 7.94 -2.39
C PHE A 345 18.51 8.31 -3.06
N PHE A 346 19.31 9.21 -2.49
CA PHE A 346 20.55 9.68 -3.15
C PHE A 346 21.57 8.58 -3.42
N SER A 347 21.55 7.49 -2.65
CA SER A 347 22.46 6.35 -2.89
C SER A 347 22.14 5.61 -4.20
N ALA A 348 20.90 5.70 -4.67
CA ALA A 348 20.39 5.03 -5.86
C ALA A 348 20.54 5.86 -7.15
N PHE A 349 21.01 7.11 -7.07
CA PHE A 349 21.15 8.02 -8.19
C PHE A 349 22.61 8.48 -8.39
N ASP A 350 22.96 8.77 -9.64
CA ASP A 350 24.16 9.47 -10.05
C ASP A 350 23.82 10.96 -10.29
N PHE A 351 24.75 11.84 -9.98
CA PHE A 351 24.62 13.28 -10.23
C PHE A 351 25.29 13.61 -11.56
N PHE A 352 24.48 13.96 -12.56
CA PHE A 352 24.99 14.45 -13.84
C PHE A 352 25.49 15.88 -13.66
N ASP A 353 26.72 16.16 -14.09
CA ASP A 353 27.36 17.49 -14.00
C ASP A 353 27.86 18.01 -15.36
N GLY A 354 27.43 17.37 -16.45
CA GLY A 354 27.73 17.78 -17.81
C GLY A 354 26.87 18.96 -18.31
N PRO A 355 27.14 19.44 -19.53
CA PRO A 355 26.29 20.42 -20.20
C PRO A 355 24.87 19.88 -20.38
N ASP A 356 23.87 20.76 -20.28
CA ASP A 356 22.49 20.37 -20.50
C ASP A 356 22.28 19.91 -21.96
N PRO A 357 21.76 18.68 -22.19
CA PRO A 357 21.58 18.15 -23.54
C PRO A 357 20.65 18.99 -24.43
N THR A 358 19.73 19.72 -23.81
CA THR A 358 18.74 20.58 -24.47
C THR A 358 19.18 22.05 -24.54
N LYS A 359 20.47 22.31 -24.27
CA LYS A 359 21.08 23.65 -24.29
C LYS A 359 20.44 24.63 -23.30
N GLY A 360 19.97 24.11 -22.17
CA GLY A 360 19.45 24.89 -21.05
C GLY A 360 20.46 25.88 -20.46
N PHE A 361 19.96 26.98 -19.91
CA PHE A 361 20.73 27.97 -19.15
C PHE A 361 20.93 27.52 -17.70
N VAL A 362 21.55 26.35 -17.54
CA VAL A 362 21.69 25.63 -16.27
C VAL A 362 23.09 25.02 -16.15
N LYS A 363 23.59 24.90 -14.91
CA LYS A 363 24.83 24.22 -14.57
C LYS A 363 24.52 23.11 -13.57
N TYR A 364 24.43 21.88 -14.05
CA TYR A 364 24.23 20.76 -13.13
C TYR A 364 25.48 20.54 -12.27
N GLN A 365 25.26 20.35 -10.97
CA GLN A 365 26.32 20.16 -9.99
C GLN A 365 26.50 18.68 -9.68
N ASN A 366 27.77 18.25 -9.58
CA ASN A 366 28.06 16.96 -8.97
C ASN A 366 27.65 16.93 -7.49
N GLN A 367 27.63 15.73 -6.91
CA GLN A 367 27.14 15.50 -5.55
C GLN A 367 27.85 16.36 -4.49
N GLU A 368 29.18 16.47 -4.56
CA GLU A 368 29.96 17.26 -3.59
C GLU A 368 29.58 18.74 -3.64
N ASN A 369 29.52 19.32 -4.83
CA ASN A 369 29.14 20.71 -5.03
C ASN A 369 27.68 20.98 -4.67
N ALA A 370 26.78 20.07 -5.01
CA ALA A 370 25.36 20.17 -4.68
C ALA A 370 25.13 20.18 -3.16
N ILE A 371 25.83 19.32 -2.41
CA ILE A 371 25.77 19.32 -0.93
C ILE A 371 26.35 20.62 -0.38
N LYS A 372 27.52 21.04 -0.84
CA LYS A 372 28.21 22.25 -0.36
C LYS A 372 27.38 23.53 -0.59
N GLN A 373 26.65 23.58 -1.70
CA GLN A 373 25.78 24.70 -2.07
C GLN A 373 24.37 24.58 -1.47
N GLY A 374 24.04 23.49 -0.76
CA GLY A 374 22.72 23.27 -0.19
C GLY A 374 21.63 23.00 -1.23
N LEU A 375 22.00 22.50 -2.41
CA LEU A 375 21.06 22.16 -3.49
C LEU A 375 20.40 20.80 -3.27
N VAL A 376 20.97 19.96 -2.41
CA VAL A 376 20.38 18.67 -2.02
C VAL A 376 20.48 18.45 -0.52
N GLY A 377 19.53 17.70 0.04
CA GLY A 377 19.54 17.35 1.46
C GLY A 377 18.43 16.40 1.87
N TYR A 378 18.49 15.94 3.11
CA TYR A 378 17.41 15.20 3.75
C TYR A 378 16.60 16.15 4.64
N LEU A 379 15.28 16.05 4.57
CA LEU A 379 14.37 16.74 5.46
C LEU A 379 13.89 15.74 6.53
N GLU A 380 14.33 15.94 7.78
CA GLU A 380 14.14 14.97 8.86
C GLU A 380 12.72 14.97 9.43
N ASP A 381 12.06 16.13 9.46
CA ASP A 381 10.68 16.33 9.91
C ASP A 381 9.67 15.60 9.02
N THR A 382 9.93 15.63 7.73
CA THR A 382 9.09 15.05 6.68
C THR A 382 9.54 13.65 6.26
N GLN A 383 10.76 13.23 6.60
CA GLN A 383 11.40 12.02 6.07
C GLN A 383 11.41 11.99 4.54
N SER A 384 11.79 13.11 3.92
CA SER A 384 11.86 13.29 2.46
C SER A 384 13.24 13.78 2.02
N VAL A 385 13.44 13.87 0.71
CA VAL A 385 14.63 14.50 0.11
C VAL A 385 14.29 15.82 -0.55
N PHE A 386 15.21 16.77 -0.44
CA PHE A 386 15.18 18.07 -1.10
C PHE A 386 16.14 18.07 -2.30
N MET A 387 15.70 18.57 -3.45
CA MET A 387 16.51 18.80 -4.64
C MET A 387 16.12 20.13 -5.28
N GLY A 388 16.95 21.16 -5.10
CA GLY A 388 16.66 22.52 -5.52
C GLY A 388 17.70 23.13 -6.45
N VAL A 389 17.59 24.44 -6.60
CA VAL A 389 18.44 25.27 -7.46
C VAL A 389 19.04 26.40 -6.65
N ASP A 390 20.13 26.99 -7.14
CA ASP A 390 20.56 28.28 -6.62
C ASP A 390 19.51 29.33 -6.95
N TYR A 391 19.01 30.05 -5.95
CA TYR A 391 18.06 31.15 -6.09
C TYR A 391 18.64 32.48 -5.56
N THR A 392 19.96 32.58 -5.45
CA THR A 392 20.64 33.76 -4.91
C THR A 392 21.64 34.40 -5.87
N THR A 393 22.30 33.61 -6.71
CA THR A 393 23.42 34.08 -7.54
C THR A 393 22.97 34.49 -8.94
N LYS A 394 23.52 35.59 -9.44
CA LYS A 394 23.43 36.01 -10.84
C LYS A 394 24.64 35.48 -11.60
N ASP A 395 24.47 34.35 -12.30
CA ASP A 395 25.55 33.68 -13.02
C ASP A 395 25.34 33.79 -14.54
N THR A 396 26.33 34.34 -15.24
CA THR A 396 26.27 34.53 -16.70
C THR A 396 26.34 33.24 -17.50
N ALA A 397 26.75 32.13 -16.89
CA ALA A 397 26.94 30.85 -17.56
C ALA A 397 25.88 29.79 -17.17
N GLY A 398 24.79 30.18 -16.52
CA GLY A 398 23.67 29.30 -16.17
C GLY A 398 23.48 29.14 -14.67
N ARG A 399 22.25 28.86 -14.26
CA ARG A 399 21.85 28.68 -12.84
C ARG A 399 22.30 27.32 -12.32
N ALA A 400 22.92 27.28 -11.14
CA ALA A 400 23.29 26.01 -10.51
C ALA A 400 22.03 25.20 -10.16
N SER A 401 22.02 23.93 -10.53
CA SER A 401 20.88 23.02 -10.37
C SER A 401 21.38 21.58 -10.27
N VAL A 402 20.46 20.63 -10.20
CA VAL A 402 20.75 19.20 -10.13
C VAL A 402 19.98 18.43 -11.20
N ARG A 403 20.65 17.39 -11.73
CA ARG A 403 20.07 16.36 -12.58
C ARG A 403 20.52 15.01 -12.03
N LEU A 404 19.56 14.23 -11.55
CA LEU A 404 19.81 12.94 -10.94
C LEU A 404 19.30 11.86 -11.87
N GLU A 405 20.14 10.86 -12.14
CA GLU A 405 19.79 9.71 -12.98
C GLU A 405 19.95 8.43 -12.17
N SER A 406 18.96 7.55 -12.17
CA SER A 406 19.04 6.33 -11.38
C SER A 406 20.20 5.45 -11.87
N LYS A 407 20.88 4.80 -10.93
CA LYS A 407 21.93 3.80 -11.23
C LYS A 407 21.34 2.56 -11.89
N LYS A 408 20.15 2.18 -11.42
CA LYS A 408 19.38 1.05 -11.95
C LYS A 408 18.49 1.51 -13.10
N SER A 409 18.28 0.62 -14.07
CA SER A 409 17.25 0.73 -15.09
C SER A 409 16.16 -0.31 -14.86
N TRP A 410 14.96 -0.01 -15.35
CA TRP A 410 13.80 -0.89 -15.26
C TRP A 410 13.17 -1.14 -16.63
N ASN A 411 12.47 -2.27 -16.72
CA ASN A 411 11.54 -2.57 -17.80
C ASN A 411 10.11 -2.52 -17.21
N HIS A 412 9.21 -3.44 -17.57
CA HIS A 412 7.84 -3.48 -17.05
C HIS A 412 7.74 -3.45 -15.52
N GLY A 413 6.69 -2.81 -15.02
CA GLY A 413 6.42 -2.69 -13.59
C GLY A 413 5.47 -1.56 -13.26
N LEU A 414 5.46 -1.18 -11.99
CA LEU A 414 4.68 -0.07 -11.47
C LEU A 414 5.60 0.83 -10.64
N LEU A 415 5.77 2.06 -11.08
CA LEU A 415 6.50 3.10 -10.37
C LEU A 415 5.51 3.95 -9.58
N VAL A 416 5.75 4.13 -8.28
CA VAL A 416 4.99 5.03 -7.41
C VAL A 416 5.94 6.10 -6.88
N ALA A 417 5.63 7.37 -7.14
CA ALA A 417 6.39 8.53 -6.71
C ALA A 417 5.54 9.39 -5.76
N ASP A 418 5.98 9.49 -4.50
CA ASP A 418 5.35 10.36 -3.50
C ASP A 418 6.07 11.72 -3.46
N ILE A 419 5.45 12.74 -4.04
CA ILE A 419 6.01 14.08 -4.23
C ILE A 419 5.24 15.07 -3.37
N ARG A 420 5.93 15.79 -2.49
CA ARG A 420 5.33 16.78 -1.58
C ARG A 420 5.42 18.20 -2.11
N HIS A 421 6.47 18.47 -2.87
CA HIS A 421 6.69 19.75 -3.53
C HIS A 421 7.37 19.50 -4.88
N MET A 422 7.01 20.30 -5.89
CA MET A 422 7.70 20.37 -7.16
C MET A 422 8.02 21.82 -7.52
N PRO A 423 8.92 22.09 -8.47
CA PRO A 423 9.21 23.45 -8.87
C PRO A 423 7.93 24.19 -9.30
N ALA A 424 7.72 25.38 -8.73
CA ALA A 424 6.53 26.18 -8.97
C ALA A 424 6.39 26.60 -10.44
N SER A 425 5.18 27.02 -10.83
CA SER A 425 4.85 27.53 -12.17
C SER A 425 5.54 28.88 -12.41
N GLN A 426 6.80 28.84 -12.82
CA GLN A 426 7.70 29.98 -12.86
C GLN A 426 8.36 30.12 -14.23
N CYS A 427 8.18 31.29 -14.85
CA CYS A 427 8.80 31.60 -16.14
C CYS A 427 10.31 31.30 -16.13
N GLY A 428 10.76 30.60 -17.17
CA GLY A 428 12.15 30.20 -17.37
C GLY A 428 12.53 28.85 -16.78
N SER A 429 11.73 28.23 -15.90
CA SER A 429 12.00 26.86 -15.41
C SER A 429 11.46 25.80 -16.36
N TRP A 430 12.17 24.67 -16.42
CA TRP A 430 11.76 23.46 -17.11
C TRP A 430 12.12 22.23 -16.25
N PRO A 431 11.33 21.95 -15.20
CA PRO A 431 11.50 20.77 -14.37
C PRO A 431 10.88 19.53 -15.03
N ALA A 432 11.49 18.37 -14.78
CA ALA A 432 10.95 17.10 -15.26
C ALA A 432 11.21 15.96 -14.28
N PHE A 433 10.26 15.02 -14.24
CA PHE A 433 10.36 13.69 -13.67
C PHE A 433 9.94 12.69 -14.75
N TRP A 434 10.93 11.95 -15.26
CA TRP A 434 10.80 11.23 -16.51
C TRP A 434 11.71 10.00 -16.54
N LEU A 435 11.56 9.19 -17.57
CA LEU A 435 12.28 7.95 -17.76
C LEU A 435 12.94 7.92 -19.14
N LEU A 436 14.22 7.56 -19.19
CA LEU A 436 14.99 7.52 -20.44
C LEU A 436 15.79 6.23 -20.55
N SER A 437 15.82 5.65 -21.75
CA SER A 437 16.62 4.45 -22.00
C SER A 437 18.10 4.66 -21.74
N SER A 438 18.70 3.70 -21.04
CA SER A 438 20.15 3.65 -20.80
C SER A 438 20.90 2.71 -21.74
N SER A 439 20.18 1.95 -22.56
CA SER A 439 20.75 0.94 -23.45
C SER A 439 20.73 1.32 -24.93
N ALA A 440 20.20 2.50 -25.27
CA ALA A 440 20.17 3.02 -26.63
C ALA A 440 20.25 4.55 -26.64
N ASP A 441 20.72 5.10 -27.75
CA ASP A 441 20.66 6.54 -27.99
C ASP A 441 19.20 7.00 -28.05
N TRP A 442 18.97 8.27 -27.74
CA TRP A 442 17.64 8.85 -27.84
C TRP A 442 17.28 9.09 -29.32
N PRO A 443 16.06 8.75 -29.77
CA PRO A 443 14.93 8.18 -29.03
C PRO A 443 14.76 6.65 -29.22
N GLN A 444 15.80 5.91 -29.65
CA GLN A 444 15.69 4.50 -30.05
C GLN A 444 15.30 3.53 -28.93
N GLY A 445 15.52 3.89 -27.67
CA GLY A 445 15.14 3.09 -26.50
C GLY A 445 13.89 3.59 -25.77
N GLY A 446 13.27 4.66 -26.27
CA GLY A 446 12.08 5.28 -25.70
C GLY A 446 12.36 6.25 -24.56
N GLU A 447 11.41 7.16 -24.38
CA GLU A 447 11.33 8.14 -23.28
C GLU A 447 9.89 8.24 -22.78
N VAL A 448 9.72 8.33 -21.46
CA VAL A 448 8.41 8.50 -20.81
C VAL A 448 8.48 9.69 -19.86
N ASP A 449 7.83 10.78 -20.24
CA ASP A 449 7.67 11.96 -19.40
C ASP A 449 6.43 11.78 -18.54
N ILE A 450 6.62 11.37 -17.28
CA ILE A 450 5.52 11.25 -16.32
C ILE A 450 5.05 12.64 -15.89
N LEU A 451 6.02 13.53 -15.69
CA LEU A 451 5.77 14.91 -15.35
C LEU A 451 6.78 15.81 -16.03
N GLU A 452 6.27 16.73 -16.84
CA GLU A 452 7.06 17.76 -17.48
C GLU A 452 6.30 19.08 -17.40
N GLY A 453 7.01 20.14 -17.01
CA GLY A 453 6.43 21.46 -17.00
C GLY A 453 7.34 22.49 -17.62
N VAL A 454 6.73 23.45 -18.30
CA VAL A 454 7.44 24.49 -19.02
C VAL A 454 6.94 25.84 -18.53
N ASN A 455 7.85 26.71 -18.11
CA ASN A 455 7.54 28.08 -17.76
C ASN A 455 6.41 28.18 -16.70
N ASP A 456 5.30 28.84 -17.04
CA ASP A 456 4.16 29.14 -16.16
C ASP A 456 3.00 28.17 -16.35
N TYR A 457 3.26 26.95 -16.82
CA TYR A 457 2.23 25.92 -16.94
C TYR A 457 1.63 25.58 -15.58
N GLU A 458 0.32 25.29 -15.56
CA GLU A 458 -0.44 24.97 -14.34
C GLU A 458 -0.98 23.53 -14.34
N SER A 459 -0.85 22.83 -15.47
CA SER A 459 -1.28 21.44 -15.66
C SER A 459 -0.15 20.57 -16.20
N ASN A 460 -0.11 19.31 -15.78
CA ASN A 460 0.85 18.34 -16.27
C ASN A 460 0.49 17.82 -17.67
N SER A 461 1.50 17.34 -18.40
CA SER A 461 1.34 16.53 -19.61
C SER A 461 2.16 15.26 -19.45
N VAL A 462 1.57 14.13 -19.82
CA VAL A 462 2.31 12.87 -19.92
C VAL A 462 2.64 12.65 -21.39
N THR A 463 3.90 12.42 -21.72
CA THR A 463 4.37 12.33 -23.11
C THR A 463 5.25 11.11 -23.31
N LEU A 464 5.11 10.42 -24.45
CA LEU A 464 6.05 9.39 -24.86
C LEU A 464 6.79 9.80 -26.14
N HIS A 465 8.09 9.53 -26.17
CA HIS A 465 8.92 9.73 -27.36
C HIS A 465 9.56 8.43 -27.82
N THR A 466 9.46 8.15 -29.11
CA THR A 466 10.04 6.98 -29.76
C THR A 466 10.62 7.35 -31.13
N THR A 467 11.23 6.35 -31.80
CA THR A 467 11.39 6.37 -33.26
C THR A 467 10.09 6.03 -33.98
N THR A 468 10.07 6.15 -35.30
CA THR A 468 8.96 5.76 -36.18
C THR A 468 8.37 4.38 -35.86
N GLY A 469 7.04 4.27 -35.99
CA GLY A 469 6.31 3.01 -35.83
C GLY A 469 5.86 2.74 -34.39
N CYS A 470 5.45 3.78 -33.68
CA CYS A 470 4.70 3.71 -32.42
C CYS A 470 3.61 4.79 -32.47
N MET A 471 2.42 4.38 -32.90
CA MET A 471 1.23 5.23 -32.89
C MET A 471 0.25 4.62 -31.89
N VAL A 472 -0.22 5.45 -30.96
CA VAL A 472 -1.22 5.02 -29.98
C VAL A 472 -2.61 5.22 -30.55
N ASP A 473 -3.48 4.25 -30.34
CA ASP A 473 -4.90 4.35 -30.68
C ASP A 473 -5.69 4.41 -29.37
N ASN A 474 -6.40 5.52 -29.14
CA ASN A 474 -7.42 5.63 -28.07
C ASN A 474 -8.14 6.98 -28.20
N SER A 475 -9.18 7.01 -29.02
CA SER A 475 -10.01 8.18 -29.26
C SER A 475 -10.41 8.92 -27.97
N THR A 476 -9.84 10.09 -27.70
CA THR A 476 -10.55 11.14 -26.97
C THR A 476 -11.22 12.05 -27.99
N SER A 477 -12.51 11.85 -28.22
CA SER A 477 -13.36 13.01 -28.48
C SER A 477 -13.96 13.41 -27.14
N ALA A 478 -13.23 14.22 -26.36
CA ALA A 478 -13.91 15.05 -25.37
C ALA A 478 -14.75 16.05 -26.17
N GLY A 479 -15.99 15.67 -26.49
CA GLY A 479 -16.98 16.59 -27.02
C GLY A 479 -17.25 17.65 -25.96
N GLY A 480 -16.73 18.86 -26.18
CA GLY A 480 -17.21 20.02 -25.46
C GLY A 480 -18.71 20.17 -25.64
N GLY A 481 -19.45 20.26 -24.53
CA GLY A 481 -20.76 20.88 -24.49
C GLY A 481 -22.00 19.97 -24.50
N SER A 482 -22.81 20.18 -23.45
CA SER A 482 -24.25 19.97 -23.33
C SER A 482 -24.77 18.52 -23.23
N GLY A 483 -25.38 18.25 -22.08
CA GLY A 483 -25.81 16.91 -21.67
C GLY A 483 -26.95 16.31 -22.49
N VAL A 484 -26.93 14.97 -22.54
CA VAL A 484 -28.07 14.06 -22.44
C VAL A 484 -27.50 12.77 -21.82
N ALA A 485 -28.19 12.20 -20.84
CA ALA A 485 -27.84 10.90 -20.27
C ALA A 485 -28.12 9.79 -21.29
N GLY A 486 -27.08 9.06 -21.71
CA GLY A 486 -27.17 7.86 -22.54
C GLY A 486 -25.78 7.25 -22.74
N ASP A 487 -25.62 6.01 -22.28
CA ASP A 487 -24.57 5.01 -22.58
C ASP A 487 -23.24 5.54 -23.14
N ILE A 488 -22.30 5.89 -22.24
CA ILE A 488 -20.91 6.21 -22.59
C ILE A 488 -20.04 5.02 -22.14
N GLU A 489 -19.38 4.34 -23.09
CA GLU A 489 -18.23 3.47 -22.79
C GLU A 489 -17.22 4.28 -21.97
N ALA A 490 -16.82 3.78 -20.80
CA ALA A 490 -15.90 4.49 -19.93
C ALA A 490 -14.62 4.86 -20.70
N ALA A 491 -14.34 6.16 -20.85
CA ALA A 491 -13.15 6.63 -21.54
C ALA A 491 -11.88 6.03 -20.89
N PRO A 492 -10.88 5.62 -21.69
CA PRO A 492 -9.71 4.90 -21.19
C PRO A 492 -8.79 5.75 -20.30
N PHE A 493 -8.90 7.08 -20.38
CA PHE A 493 -8.22 8.04 -19.53
C PHE A 493 -9.05 9.34 -19.41
N THR A 494 -8.76 10.17 -18.41
CA THR A 494 -9.50 11.43 -18.17
C THR A 494 -8.87 12.66 -18.84
N GLY A 495 -7.61 12.58 -19.24
CA GLY A 495 -6.89 13.66 -19.93
C GLY A 495 -7.33 13.87 -21.39
N LEU A 496 -6.69 14.83 -22.06
CA LEU A 496 -6.93 15.17 -23.46
C LEU A 496 -5.71 14.79 -24.32
N MET A 497 -5.90 13.90 -25.30
CA MET A 497 -4.85 13.56 -26.27
C MET A 497 -4.58 14.76 -27.19
N SER A 498 -3.35 15.26 -27.17
CA SER A 498 -2.86 16.31 -28.07
C SER A 498 -2.24 15.77 -29.34
N THR A 499 -1.50 14.66 -29.22
CA THR A 499 -0.81 13.99 -30.32
C THR A 499 -0.80 12.49 -30.07
N ASP A 500 -1.03 11.69 -31.12
CA ASP A 500 -1.21 10.24 -31.05
C ASP A 500 -0.02 9.46 -31.65
N ASP A 501 0.88 10.12 -32.39
CA ASP A 501 2.10 9.49 -32.90
C ASP A 501 3.29 9.81 -31.98
N CYS A 502 3.88 8.76 -31.39
CA CYS A 502 4.99 8.89 -30.45
C CYS A 502 6.34 9.14 -31.15
N ASP A 503 6.40 9.06 -32.48
CA ASP A 503 7.60 9.40 -33.25
C ASP A 503 7.96 10.89 -33.08
N VAL A 504 9.19 11.15 -32.64
CA VAL A 504 9.75 12.51 -32.54
C VAL A 504 9.80 13.24 -33.88
N ALA A 505 9.67 12.53 -35.01
CA ALA A 505 9.64 13.06 -36.36
C ALA A 505 8.34 12.69 -37.12
N ALA A 506 7.25 12.41 -36.40
CA ALA A 506 5.97 12.03 -36.98
C ALA A 506 5.47 13.00 -38.07
N PRO A 507 5.06 12.51 -39.26
CA PRO A 507 4.48 13.35 -40.30
C PRO A 507 3.21 14.08 -39.81
N GLY A 508 3.22 15.41 -39.86
CA GLY A 508 2.06 16.22 -39.43
C GLY A 508 2.12 16.71 -37.98
N GLN A 509 3.12 16.27 -37.20
CA GLN A 509 3.41 16.82 -35.88
C GLN A 509 4.66 17.70 -35.92
N LEU A 510 4.83 18.57 -34.92
CA LEU A 510 6.10 19.28 -34.74
C LEU A 510 7.19 18.30 -34.26
N LYS A 511 8.45 18.63 -34.56
CA LYS A 511 9.57 17.80 -34.12
C LYS A 511 9.64 17.73 -32.60
N ASN A 512 10.02 16.57 -32.09
CA ASN A 512 10.23 16.25 -30.67
C ASN A 512 8.97 16.36 -29.81
N VAL A 513 7.76 16.34 -30.38
CA VAL A 513 6.52 16.39 -29.60
C VAL A 513 6.12 15.03 -29.05
N GLY A 514 6.36 13.94 -29.80
CA GLY A 514 5.88 12.61 -29.41
C GLY A 514 4.35 12.56 -29.29
N CYS A 515 3.84 11.56 -28.57
CA CYS A 515 2.42 11.40 -28.29
C CYS A 515 2.16 11.88 -26.87
N SER A 516 1.22 12.81 -26.71
CA SER A 516 1.06 13.56 -25.46
C SER A 516 -0.40 13.62 -25.02
N ILE A 517 -0.63 13.39 -23.73
CA ILE A 517 -1.93 13.53 -23.07
C ILE A 517 -1.81 14.59 -21.98
N HIS A 518 -2.54 15.70 -22.11
CA HIS A 518 -2.63 16.70 -21.05
C HIS A 518 -3.56 16.21 -19.94
N ALA A 519 -3.13 16.36 -18.69
CA ALA A 519 -3.98 16.10 -17.54
C ALA A 519 -5.24 16.99 -17.60
N PRO A 520 -6.40 16.51 -17.14
CA PRO A 520 -7.61 17.32 -17.15
C PRO A 520 -7.45 18.52 -16.22
N GLU A 521 -8.00 19.68 -16.62
CA GLU A 521 -7.98 20.89 -15.78
C GLU A 521 -8.87 20.74 -14.53
N ILE A 522 -9.88 19.86 -14.60
CA ILE A 522 -10.89 19.68 -13.55
C ILE A 522 -11.05 18.21 -13.16
N MET A 523 -11.30 17.96 -11.88
CA MET A 523 -11.71 16.67 -11.33
C MET A 523 -13.22 16.52 -11.44
N SER A 524 -13.69 15.52 -12.19
CA SER A 524 -15.09 15.07 -12.15
C SER A 524 -15.23 13.89 -11.19
N GLY A 525 -16.22 13.91 -10.30
CA GLY A 525 -16.60 12.74 -9.48
C GLY A 525 -15.99 12.59 -8.09
N ILE A 526 -15.33 13.60 -7.52
CA ILE A 526 -14.83 13.56 -6.12
C ILE A 526 -15.75 14.40 -5.22
N GLN A 527 -16.44 13.75 -4.27
CA GLN A 527 -17.03 14.46 -3.12
C GLN A 527 -15.89 14.91 -2.21
N THR A 528 -15.65 16.22 -2.15
CA THR A 528 -14.72 16.80 -1.18
C THR A 528 -15.38 16.76 0.21
N GLY A 529 -14.77 16.02 1.13
CA GLY A 529 -15.21 15.92 2.52
C GLY A 529 -14.94 17.23 3.26
N GLY A 530 -15.89 18.17 3.18
CA GLY A 530 -15.89 19.40 3.97
C GLY A 530 -17.21 19.52 4.73
N SER A 531 -17.12 19.52 6.06
CA SER A 531 -18.23 19.82 6.97
C SER A 531 -18.83 21.20 6.62
N GLY A 532 -20.01 21.18 5.99
CA GLY A 532 -20.95 22.30 5.95
C GLY A 532 -20.79 23.28 4.79
N ASN A 533 -21.30 22.94 3.60
CA ASN A 533 -22.21 23.82 2.85
C ASN A 533 -22.88 23.05 1.69
N THR A 534 -24.07 23.47 1.31
CA THR A 534 -24.96 22.89 0.30
C THR A 534 -24.37 22.91 -1.12
N ASP A 535 -24.51 21.78 -1.82
CA ASP A 535 -24.86 21.62 -3.24
C ASP A 535 -24.43 22.76 -4.20
N THR A 536 -23.28 22.57 -4.86
CA THR A 536 -23.17 22.74 -6.32
C THR A 536 -22.22 21.67 -6.84
N GLY A 537 -22.59 20.99 -7.93
CA GLY A 537 -21.66 20.18 -8.74
C GLY A 537 -20.58 21.03 -9.41
N GLY A 538 -19.72 21.67 -8.61
CA GLY A 538 -18.66 22.55 -9.04
C GLY A 538 -17.42 21.73 -9.41
N ALA A 539 -16.94 21.93 -10.64
CA ALA A 539 -15.66 21.40 -11.09
C ALA A 539 -14.53 21.87 -10.18
N VAL A 540 -13.84 20.94 -9.50
CA VAL A 540 -12.67 21.24 -8.66
C VAL A 540 -11.42 21.17 -9.53
N PRO A 541 -10.57 22.21 -9.60
CA PRO A 541 -9.33 22.14 -10.38
C PRO A 541 -8.47 20.96 -9.96
N LEU A 542 -7.89 20.21 -10.92
CA LEU A 542 -6.92 19.15 -10.62
C LEU A 542 -5.54 19.79 -10.45
N PRO A 543 -4.94 19.79 -9.24
CA PRO A 543 -3.65 20.44 -8.98
C PRO A 543 -2.50 19.53 -9.45
N SER A 544 -2.46 19.22 -10.75
CA SER A 544 -1.51 18.24 -11.31
C SER A 544 -0.08 18.77 -11.35
N TYR A 545 0.13 20.09 -11.39
CA TYR A 545 1.48 20.62 -11.57
C TYR A 545 1.71 21.96 -10.82
N GLY A 546 2.99 22.23 -10.55
CA GLY A 546 3.53 23.53 -10.18
C GLY A 546 2.91 24.13 -8.93
N THR A 547 2.53 25.41 -9.01
CA THR A 547 2.09 26.18 -7.85
C THR A 547 0.83 25.61 -7.20
N GLU A 548 -0.14 25.15 -7.98
CA GLU A 548 -1.37 24.57 -7.44
C GLU A 548 -1.13 23.19 -6.82
N PHE A 549 -0.25 22.37 -7.40
CA PHE A 549 0.22 21.13 -6.77
C PHE A 549 0.81 21.38 -5.38
N ASN A 550 1.69 22.38 -5.26
CA ASN A 550 2.34 22.71 -3.99
C ASN A 550 1.33 23.22 -2.95
N LYS A 551 0.36 24.04 -3.36
CA LYS A 551 -0.75 24.48 -2.48
C LYS A 551 -1.61 23.32 -2.00
N ALA A 552 -1.75 22.27 -2.81
CA ALA A 552 -2.46 21.05 -2.47
C ALA A 552 -1.62 20.06 -1.61
N GLN A 553 -0.46 20.49 -1.10
CA GLN A 553 0.48 19.65 -0.32
C GLN A 553 1.01 18.43 -1.13
N GLY A 554 1.03 18.60 -2.45
CA GLY A 554 1.49 17.63 -3.43
C GLY A 554 0.58 16.44 -3.66
N GLY A 555 1.17 15.28 -3.97
CA GLY A 555 0.43 14.06 -4.26
C GLY A 555 1.29 12.91 -4.77
N VAL A 556 0.63 11.85 -5.17
CA VAL A 556 1.28 10.64 -5.70
C VAL A 556 1.07 10.55 -7.20
N TYR A 557 2.16 10.42 -7.94
CA TYR A 557 2.16 9.98 -9.33
C TYR A 557 2.46 8.50 -9.38
N ALA A 558 1.69 7.74 -10.16
CA ALA A 558 1.94 6.32 -10.37
C ALA A 558 1.91 5.98 -11.86
N MET A 559 2.95 5.30 -12.34
CA MET A 559 3.07 4.85 -13.73
C MET A 559 3.10 3.32 -13.78
N GLU A 560 2.11 2.72 -14.44
CA GLU A 560 2.13 1.30 -14.79
C GLU A 560 2.68 1.15 -16.21
N TRP A 561 3.73 0.34 -16.37
CA TRP A 561 4.29 -0.02 -17.66
C TRP A 561 4.18 -1.53 -17.86
N SER A 562 3.37 -1.93 -18.84
CA SER A 562 3.12 -3.32 -19.23
C SER A 562 3.59 -3.60 -20.66
N THR A 563 3.38 -4.82 -21.14
CA THR A 563 3.66 -5.17 -22.54
C THR A 563 2.66 -4.56 -23.52
N ILE A 564 1.49 -4.15 -23.05
CA ILE A 564 0.36 -3.69 -23.89
C ILE A 564 0.13 -2.17 -23.82
N GLY A 565 0.85 -1.46 -22.95
CA GLY A 565 0.68 -0.03 -22.78
C GLY A 565 1.31 0.56 -21.52
N ILE A 566 1.22 1.88 -21.42
CA ILE A 566 1.68 2.69 -20.30
C ILE A 566 0.51 3.53 -19.78
N SER A 567 0.28 3.49 -18.47
CA SER A 567 -0.79 4.24 -17.79
C SER A 567 -0.21 5.10 -16.69
N VAL A 568 -0.71 6.33 -16.53
CA VAL A 568 -0.29 7.25 -15.46
C VAL A 568 -1.50 7.76 -14.68
N TRP A 569 -1.44 7.63 -13.36
CA TRP A 569 -2.40 8.19 -12.41
C TRP A 569 -1.76 9.31 -11.60
N PHE A 570 -2.60 10.26 -11.19
CA PHE A 570 -2.24 11.28 -10.22
C PHE A 570 -3.29 11.35 -9.10
N PHE A 571 -2.83 11.34 -7.85
CA PHE A 571 -3.65 11.42 -6.65
C PHE A 571 -3.22 12.62 -5.81
N PRO A 572 -4.00 13.73 -5.78
CA PRO A 572 -3.73 14.85 -4.90
C PRO A 572 -3.70 14.42 -3.43
N ARG A 573 -2.81 14.99 -2.61
CA ARG A 573 -2.56 14.59 -1.21
C ARG A 573 -3.84 14.50 -0.36
N GLU A 574 -4.72 15.47 -0.51
CA GLU A 574 -5.96 15.58 0.27
C GLU A 574 -7.16 14.90 -0.42
N SER A 575 -6.92 14.09 -1.46
CA SER A 575 -7.98 13.37 -2.16
C SER A 575 -8.36 12.06 -1.46
N HIS A 576 -9.60 11.62 -1.67
CA HIS A 576 -10.06 10.29 -1.25
C HIS A 576 -9.18 9.18 -1.85
N GLY A 577 -8.85 9.30 -3.14
CA GLY A 577 -7.99 8.34 -3.82
C GLY A 577 -6.59 8.23 -3.19
N PHE A 578 -6.01 9.35 -2.74
CA PHE A 578 -4.77 9.31 -1.96
C PHE A 578 -4.96 8.61 -0.62
N THR A 579 -6.00 8.96 0.13
CA THR A 579 -6.25 8.37 1.46
C THR A 579 -6.49 6.87 1.38
N GLU A 580 -7.27 6.41 0.40
CA GLU A 580 -7.58 5.00 0.19
C GLU A 580 -6.35 4.20 -0.25
N ASN A 581 -5.51 4.76 -1.13
CA ASN A 581 -4.46 3.98 -1.79
C ASN A 581 -3.06 4.18 -1.22
N PHE A 582 -2.77 5.32 -0.58
CA PHE A 582 -1.41 5.70 -0.19
C PHE A 582 -1.27 6.24 1.25
N SER A 583 -2.35 6.34 2.04
CA SER A 583 -2.21 6.61 3.48
C SER A 583 -1.65 5.40 4.24
N SER A 584 -1.23 5.58 5.50
CA SER A 584 -0.42 4.66 6.31
C SER A 584 -0.98 3.24 6.55
N ASN A 585 -2.10 2.86 5.93
CA ASN A 585 -2.78 1.57 6.05
C ASN A 585 -2.78 0.70 4.77
N THR A 586 -2.26 1.15 3.62
CA THR A 586 -2.21 0.34 2.39
C THR A 586 -0.91 -0.43 2.24
N THR A 587 -1.01 -1.77 2.15
CA THR A 587 0.17 -2.65 2.14
C THR A 587 0.75 -2.93 0.75
N LEU A 588 -0.01 -2.81 -0.35
CA LEU A 588 0.48 -2.97 -1.73
C LEU A 588 -0.38 -2.16 -2.71
N PRO A 589 0.20 -1.52 -3.74
CA PRO A 589 -0.57 -0.81 -4.77
C PRO A 589 -1.32 -1.80 -5.68
N ASP A 590 -2.53 -1.42 -6.08
CA ASP A 590 -3.38 -2.17 -7.00
C ASP A 590 -4.01 -1.22 -8.03
N PRO A 591 -3.37 -1.03 -9.21
CA PRO A 591 -3.87 -0.14 -10.25
C PRO A 591 -5.29 -0.45 -10.73
N SER A 592 -5.76 -1.69 -10.60
CA SER A 592 -7.12 -2.07 -11.00
C SER A 592 -8.22 -1.40 -10.16
N ARG A 593 -7.86 -0.87 -8.98
CA ARG A 593 -8.77 -0.18 -8.05
C ARG A 593 -8.67 1.35 -8.10
N TRP A 594 -7.76 1.89 -8.89
CA TRP A 594 -7.43 3.32 -8.89
C TRP A 594 -8.37 4.19 -9.73
N GLY A 595 -9.29 3.56 -10.47
CA GLY A 595 -10.15 4.24 -11.43
C GLY A 595 -9.40 4.64 -12.69
N THR A 596 -9.98 5.56 -13.46
CA THR A 596 -9.48 5.97 -14.76
C THR A 596 -8.19 6.79 -14.63
N PRO A 597 -7.10 6.43 -15.32
CA PRO A 597 -5.84 7.18 -15.29
C PRO A 597 -5.97 8.59 -15.92
N ILE A 598 -5.04 9.49 -15.60
CA ILE A 598 -4.96 10.79 -16.28
C ILE A 598 -4.43 10.65 -17.71
N ALA A 599 -3.64 9.60 -17.99
CA ALA A 599 -3.12 9.26 -19.30
C ALA A 599 -3.04 7.74 -19.48
N HIS A 600 -3.45 7.25 -20.66
CA HIS A 600 -3.31 5.84 -21.03
C HIS A 600 -2.89 5.73 -22.51
N PHE A 601 -1.70 5.18 -22.71
CA PHE A 601 -1.10 4.93 -24.01
C PHE A 601 -1.20 3.43 -24.30
N SER A 602 -1.99 3.08 -25.31
CA SER A 602 -2.14 1.71 -25.79
C SER A 602 -2.39 1.73 -27.29
N GLY A 603 -2.40 0.55 -27.90
CA GLY A 603 -2.87 0.38 -29.26
C GLY A 603 -1.99 -0.53 -30.09
N SER A 604 -2.58 -1.04 -31.17
CA SER A 604 -1.92 -2.01 -32.06
C SER A 604 -0.79 -1.38 -32.90
N GLY A 605 -0.77 -0.05 -33.00
CA GLY A 605 0.24 0.72 -33.71
C GLY A 605 1.57 0.89 -32.96
N CYS A 606 1.70 0.38 -31.73
CA CYS A 606 2.93 0.47 -30.95
C CYS A 606 3.26 -0.83 -30.19
N ASP A 607 4.50 -1.31 -30.34
CA ASP A 607 5.06 -2.36 -29.48
C ASP A 607 5.78 -1.70 -28.29
N PHE A 608 5.12 -1.66 -27.14
CA PHE A 608 5.65 -1.02 -25.93
C PHE A 608 6.85 -1.75 -25.31
N SER A 609 7.10 -3.01 -25.68
CA SER A 609 8.24 -3.78 -25.19
C SER A 609 9.47 -3.60 -26.08
N GLU A 610 9.26 -3.39 -27.38
CA GLU A 610 10.34 -3.04 -28.31
C GLU A 610 10.75 -1.57 -28.18
N ARG A 611 9.76 -0.67 -28.06
CA ARG A 611 9.97 0.78 -28.13
C ARG A 611 10.53 1.38 -26.85
N PHE A 612 10.22 0.79 -25.70
CA PHE A 612 10.71 1.22 -24.40
C PHE A 612 11.53 0.10 -23.78
N ARG A 613 12.76 0.40 -23.33
CA ARG A 613 13.62 -0.59 -22.67
C ARG A 613 14.69 0.05 -21.81
N ASP A 614 15.00 -0.62 -20.73
CA ASP A 614 16.07 -0.28 -19.78
C ASP A 614 16.04 1.20 -19.38
N LEU A 615 14.86 1.66 -18.96
CA LEU A 615 14.61 3.04 -18.62
C LEU A 615 15.19 3.39 -17.24
N LYS A 616 16.00 4.44 -17.17
CA LYS A 616 16.43 5.09 -15.93
C LYS A 616 15.46 6.18 -15.54
N ILE A 617 15.24 6.33 -14.24
CA ILE A 617 14.47 7.44 -13.67
C ILE A 617 15.35 8.68 -13.60
N ILE A 618 14.81 9.82 -14.03
CA ILE A 618 15.50 11.10 -14.05
C ILE A 618 14.66 12.17 -13.34
N PHE A 619 15.31 12.94 -12.46
CA PHE A 619 14.80 14.20 -11.96
C PHE A 619 15.75 15.32 -12.37
N ASN A 620 15.22 16.40 -12.94
CA ASN A 620 16.01 17.60 -13.18
C ASN A 620 15.19 18.87 -12.99
N ILE A 621 15.91 19.98 -12.82
CA ILE A 621 15.38 21.33 -12.96
C ILE A 621 16.24 22.04 -13.99
N ALA A 622 15.81 22.03 -15.25
CA ALA A 622 16.46 22.80 -16.30
C ALA A 622 15.91 24.23 -16.30
N PHE A 623 16.61 25.11 -17.04
CA PHE A 623 16.17 26.47 -17.27
C PHE A 623 16.30 26.80 -18.75
N CYS A 624 15.31 27.48 -19.31
CA CYS A 624 15.31 27.84 -20.73
C CYS A 624 15.50 26.61 -21.63
N GLY A 625 16.52 26.58 -22.46
CA GLY A 625 16.78 25.46 -23.37
C GLY A 625 15.86 25.47 -24.58
N GLU A 626 15.92 24.38 -25.35
CA GLU A 626 15.24 24.24 -26.63
C GLU A 626 13.71 24.35 -26.52
N TRP A 627 13.13 24.07 -25.35
CA TRP A 627 11.69 24.21 -25.12
C TRP A 627 11.31 25.48 -24.36
N ALA A 628 11.63 25.59 -23.06
CA ALA A 628 11.18 26.74 -22.26
C ALA A 628 11.75 28.07 -22.77
N GLY A 629 12.92 28.05 -23.42
CA GLY A 629 13.48 29.21 -24.11
C GLY A 629 12.70 29.61 -25.37
N ALA A 630 12.15 28.63 -26.11
CA ALA A 630 11.38 28.86 -27.33
C ALA A 630 9.91 29.23 -27.07
N GLU A 631 9.30 28.72 -25.99
CA GLU A 631 7.88 28.98 -25.67
C GLU A 631 7.61 30.29 -24.92
N ARG A 632 8.68 30.98 -24.50
CA ARG A 632 8.60 32.25 -23.75
C ARG A 632 7.70 33.30 -24.43
N ASP A 633 7.60 33.29 -25.75
CA ASP A 633 6.91 34.32 -26.54
C ASP A 633 5.38 34.33 -26.39
N LYS A 634 4.77 33.32 -25.75
CA LYS A 634 3.31 33.23 -25.58
C LYS A 634 2.81 33.94 -24.31
N SER A 635 3.31 33.59 -23.13
CA SER A 635 2.82 34.10 -21.82
C SER A 635 3.92 34.84 -21.03
N CYS A 636 5.11 34.25 -20.94
CA CYS A 636 6.18 34.70 -20.05
C CYS A 636 6.92 35.95 -20.50
N ALA A 637 7.07 36.19 -21.81
CA ALA A 637 7.67 37.43 -22.32
C ALA A 637 6.88 38.65 -21.83
N LYS A 638 5.54 38.58 -21.89
CA LYS A 638 4.64 39.63 -21.41
C LYS A 638 4.66 39.76 -19.88
N LYS A 639 4.63 38.64 -19.14
CA LYS A 639 4.66 38.65 -17.67
C LYS A 639 5.97 39.21 -17.11
N THR A 640 7.11 38.92 -17.75
CA THR A 640 8.44 39.27 -17.22
C THR A 640 9.01 40.58 -17.76
N GLY A 641 8.59 41.03 -18.95
CA GLY A 641 9.10 42.27 -19.57
C GLY A 641 10.57 42.24 -20.00
N VAL A 642 11.23 41.08 -19.95
CA VAL A 642 12.66 40.89 -20.30
C VAL A 642 12.80 40.33 -21.73
N ALA A 643 13.91 40.60 -22.42
CA ALA A 643 14.08 40.24 -23.83
C ALA A 643 14.39 38.76 -24.09
N THR A 644 15.13 38.08 -23.20
CA THR A 644 15.49 36.65 -23.38
C THR A 644 15.29 35.83 -22.11
N CYS A 645 15.04 34.52 -22.28
CA CYS A 645 14.93 33.58 -21.15
C CYS A 645 16.18 33.59 -20.29
N ASN A 646 17.36 33.46 -20.91
CA ASN A 646 18.64 33.42 -20.19
C ASN A 646 18.88 34.72 -19.40
N GLN A 647 18.50 35.88 -19.95
CA GLN A 647 18.58 37.14 -19.23
C GLN A 647 17.65 37.13 -18.01
N TYR A 648 16.39 36.71 -18.17
CA TYR A 648 15.45 36.65 -17.06
C TYR A 648 15.93 35.70 -15.95
N VAL A 649 16.32 34.48 -16.32
CA VAL A 649 16.83 33.49 -15.37
C VAL A 649 18.07 34.03 -14.67
N ARG A 650 19.04 34.60 -15.38
CA ARG A 650 20.26 35.18 -14.78
C ARG A 650 19.96 36.32 -13.80
N ASP A 651 19.10 37.25 -14.21
CA ASP A 651 19.00 38.56 -13.53
C ASP A 651 18.02 38.57 -12.36
N ASN A 652 17.18 37.53 -12.21
CA ASN A 652 16.13 37.41 -11.18
C ASN A 652 16.25 36.07 -10.42
N PRO A 653 17.36 35.78 -9.73
CA PRO A 653 17.55 34.50 -9.05
C PRO A 653 16.49 34.20 -7.97
N GLU A 654 16.02 35.21 -7.27
CA GLU A 654 15.12 35.08 -6.12
C GLU A 654 13.74 34.50 -6.44
N VAL A 655 13.28 34.61 -7.70
CA VAL A 655 11.98 34.06 -8.12
C VAL A 655 11.99 32.53 -8.17
N PHE A 656 13.18 31.91 -8.18
CA PHE A 656 13.35 30.46 -8.22
C PHE A 656 13.50 29.84 -6.83
N LYS A 657 13.17 30.57 -5.76
CA LYS A 657 13.17 30.03 -4.40
C LYS A 657 12.27 28.80 -4.24
N GLU A 658 11.11 28.80 -4.91
CA GLU A 658 10.17 27.68 -4.94
C GLU A 658 10.43 26.72 -6.12
N ALA A 659 11.62 26.80 -6.75
CA ALA A 659 12.03 25.84 -7.78
C ALA A 659 12.82 24.69 -7.15
N TYR A 660 12.12 23.80 -6.43
CA TYR A 660 12.71 22.60 -5.84
C TYR A 660 11.72 21.44 -5.82
N TRP A 661 12.27 20.24 -5.81
CA TRP A 661 11.56 19.00 -5.51
C TRP A 661 11.68 18.69 -4.03
N GLU A 662 10.56 18.34 -3.40
CA GLU A 662 10.53 17.56 -2.17
C GLU A 662 9.88 16.20 -2.46
N VAL A 663 10.64 15.12 -2.32
CA VAL A 663 10.20 13.77 -2.65
C VAL A 663 10.29 12.89 -1.41
N ALA A 664 9.16 12.36 -0.93
CA ALA A 664 9.15 11.43 0.20
C ALA A 664 9.82 10.10 -0.19
N GLY A 665 9.60 9.66 -1.44
CA GLY A 665 10.36 8.57 -2.02
C GLY A 665 9.73 8.00 -3.28
N LEU A 666 10.47 7.07 -3.89
CA LEU A 666 10.01 6.28 -5.03
C LEU A 666 9.97 4.80 -4.62
N LYS A 667 9.00 4.08 -5.16
CA LYS A 667 8.90 2.63 -5.03
C LYS A 667 8.64 2.01 -6.39
N TRP A 668 9.42 0.99 -6.73
CA TRP A 668 9.21 0.18 -7.92
C TRP A 668 8.61 -1.16 -7.52
N PHE A 669 7.56 -1.56 -8.22
CA PHE A 669 6.89 -2.84 -8.04
C PHE A 669 6.94 -3.65 -9.33
N GLN A 670 7.03 -4.97 -9.21
CA GLN A 670 6.98 -5.87 -10.35
C GLN A 670 5.77 -6.79 -10.24
N LYS A 671 5.13 -7.04 -11.38
CA LYS A 671 4.02 -7.98 -11.49
C LYS A 671 4.62 -9.38 -11.58
N GLY A 672 4.21 -10.30 -10.70
CA GLY A 672 4.76 -11.66 -10.68
C GLY A 672 4.56 -12.37 -12.04
N ALA A 673 5.66 -12.86 -12.64
CA ALA A 673 5.59 -13.59 -13.91
C ALA A 673 4.87 -14.94 -13.72
N THR A 674 3.86 -15.22 -14.55
CA THR A 674 3.34 -16.57 -14.72
C THR A 674 4.45 -17.46 -15.30
N GLN A 675 4.96 -18.42 -14.54
CA GLN A 675 5.91 -19.40 -15.06
C GLN A 675 5.28 -20.18 -16.21
N LYS A 676 5.84 -20.02 -17.42
CA LYS A 676 5.61 -20.93 -18.54
C LYS A 676 6.05 -22.33 -18.11
N ARG A 677 5.08 -23.26 -18.00
CA ARG A 677 5.34 -24.70 -17.88
C ARG A 677 6.17 -25.13 -19.09
N ALA A 678 7.43 -25.48 -18.89
CA ALA A 678 8.20 -26.24 -19.87
C ALA A 678 7.57 -27.63 -19.99
N TYR A 679 6.97 -27.93 -21.14
CA TYR A 679 6.44 -29.25 -21.45
C TYR A 679 7.61 -30.18 -21.74
N THR A 680 7.97 -31.06 -20.81
CA THR A 680 8.92 -32.15 -21.06
C THR A 680 8.15 -33.29 -21.73
N PRO A 681 8.48 -33.70 -22.97
CA PRO A 681 7.80 -34.83 -23.59
C PRO A 681 8.22 -36.12 -22.88
N VAL A 682 7.23 -36.83 -22.32
CA VAL A 682 7.42 -38.15 -21.74
C VAL A 682 7.65 -39.15 -22.87
N THR A 683 8.82 -39.78 -22.87
CA THR A 683 9.16 -40.89 -23.76
C THR A 683 8.38 -42.14 -23.37
N ASN A 684 7.88 -42.84 -24.39
CA ASN A 684 7.07 -44.06 -24.31
C ASN A 684 7.68 -45.14 -23.39
N PHE A 685 6.87 -45.63 -22.44
CA PHE A 685 7.11 -46.90 -21.79
C PHE A 685 6.88 -48.05 -22.79
N LYS A 686 7.91 -48.86 -22.99
CA LYS A 686 7.79 -50.18 -23.62
C LYS A 686 6.96 -51.09 -22.73
N ALA A 687 5.95 -51.72 -23.32
CA ALA A 687 5.31 -52.90 -22.77
C ALA A 687 6.32 -54.05 -22.70
N GLN A 688 6.43 -54.67 -21.52
CA GLN A 688 6.89 -56.05 -21.40
C GLN A 688 5.75 -56.86 -20.79
N SER A 689 5.51 -57.98 -21.45
CA SER A 689 4.54 -59.04 -21.21
C SER A 689 4.67 -59.70 -19.84
N GLU A 690 3.54 -59.93 -19.19
CA GLU A 690 2.99 -61.26 -18.90
C GLU A 690 1.46 -61.19 -18.81
#